data_AF-A0ABD0K0E6-F1
#
_entry.id   AF-A0ABD0K0E6-F1
#
_cell.length_a   1.000
_cell.length_b   1.000
_cell.length_c   1.000
_cell.angle_alpha   90.00
_cell.angle_beta   90.00
_cell.angle_gamma   90.00
#
_symmetry.space_group_name_H-M   'P 1'
#
loop_
_entity.id
_entity.type
_entity.pdbx_description
1 polymer ?
#
loop_
_entity_poly.entity_id
_entity_poly.type
_entity_poly.pdbx_seq_one_letter_code
_entity_poly.pdbx_strand_id
1 'polypeptide(L)'
;SSTTCSHTVHVYTDYNNAYPSSSRAGHSMSVSRSSPNSMLAPTPGSNNQYYYLNMDQRSTSACSSGCTITLTPRVHASLSINQTVSTCSMCPSSPHTERIPHGDKIGTQSTRQSMVSGAQSTQQSTESDTQVPNFSYSQLIHKLTVDAVQALKRCVTRKVIKHKMTCLMLGVHLSVLVTLVLMTDAQVDHTRQPRATGPEVVENVVEQVRSSCVLSQDNMLLRRLAYVESHDGTDPDTFRSGFYGGIWQVTRPMYDITKSSAYLEPARNNIQTHLGINWEATSWTDLLKPLYSGLAAALYISNELHQNPAPTTISQQQTFWATQYHHGGVSASEYTTLANLMQPGCQSQSDLDLAFIMDTSSSISQQDFEAAKQFIIDTTNIFDVTGRTRVALITYSTTATIRINWGQFRSHVSLNHAINGLDYTPGGTETALALNLAREQLFSKARPNAVKGMQSRGSNSVLVLVTDGQSHDTIDTNNAARLVHQEGDILVLAVGVGDLVDLDELHNIASSPACKHTFRVAAYDQIDALRQEIQQITCRAPLILGINQTVTCAMCHCSPYAVPIPLRDKIRIESSTTCSHVYVYTDYNNAYPSSSRAGHSMSVSRSSPNSMLAPTPGSNNQYYYVNIDQTSSSACSSGCTITLTPRVNVVNVVCIENGVQRACTHADIVNYAPALLNA
;
A
#
# COMPACT_ATOMS: atom_id res chain seq x y z
N SER A 1 -25.37 34.54 8.44
CA SER A 1 -24.09 34.21 7.78
C SER A 1 -23.48 35.49 7.22
N SER A 2 -22.16 35.49 7.03
CA SER A 2 -21.39 36.59 6.41
C SER A 2 -20.31 36.02 5.51
N THR A 3 -19.80 36.80 4.55
CA THR A 3 -18.79 36.34 3.58
C THR A 3 -17.73 37.42 3.32
N THR A 4 -16.50 36.99 3.04
CA THR A 4 -15.42 37.87 2.57
C THR A 4 -15.38 38.02 1.05
N CYS A 5 -16.21 37.26 0.30
CA CYS A 5 -16.28 37.27 -1.16
C CYS A 5 -16.65 38.63 -1.74
N SER A 6 -16.12 38.93 -2.92
CA SER A 6 -16.50 40.08 -3.77
C SER A 6 -17.86 39.90 -4.47
N HIS A 7 -18.43 38.70 -4.44
CA HIS A 7 -19.67 38.32 -5.13
C HIS A 7 -20.67 37.68 -4.17
N THR A 8 -21.93 37.63 -4.57
CA THR A 8 -23.00 36.97 -3.81
C THR A 8 -22.82 35.46 -3.82
N VAL A 9 -22.86 34.83 -2.66
CA VAL A 9 -22.78 33.38 -2.47
C VAL A 9 -24.16 32.82 -2.18
N HIS A 10 -24.55 31.74 -2.87
CA HIS A 10 -25.78 31.00 -2.61
C HIS A 10 -25.49 29.79 -1.72
N VAL A 11 -26.24 29.67 -0.63
CA VAL A 11 -26.17 28.56 0.34
C VAL A 11 -27.49 27.80 0.29
N TYR A 12 -27.40 26.49 0.16
CA TYR A 12 -28.51 25.54 0.09
C TYR A 12 -28.54 24.67 1.35
N THR A 13 -29.72 24.39 1.88
CA THR A 13 -29.87 23.59 3.10
C THR A 13 -31.00 22.57 3.00
N ASP A 14 -30.77 21.39 3.55
CA ASP A 14 -31.77 20.34 3.66
C ASP A 14 -31.47 19.44 4.88
N TYR A 15 -32.47 18.73 5.40
CA TYR A 15 -32.33 17.79 6.53
C TYR A 15 -32.48 16.33 6.09
N ASN A 16 -32.95 16.08 4.86
CA ASN A 16 -33.10 14.76 4.25
C ASN A 16 -32.09 14.52 3.11
N ASN A 17 -31.59 15.58 2.45
CA ASN A 17 -30.59 15.49 1.39
C ASN A 17 -29.20 15.92 1.89
N ALA A 18 -28.21 15.01 1.82
CA ALA A 18 -26.82 15.29 2.19
C ALA A 18 -26.08 16.22 1.22
N TYR A 19 -26.60 16.43 0.00
CA TYR A 19 -26.03 17.32 -1.00
C TYR A 19 -27.11 18.25 -1.57
N PRO A 20 -27.60 19.22 -0.77
CA PRO A 20 -28.60 20.18 -1.24
C PRO A 20 -28.05 21.03 -2.38
N SER A 21 -28.88 21.38 -3.36
CA SER A 21 -28.46 22.11 -4.55
C SER A 21 -29.57 23.04 -5.07
N SER A 22 -29.26 23.86 -6.07
CA SER A 22 -30.22 24.79 -6.68
C SER A 22 -31.52 24.15 -7.19
N SER A 23 -31.55 22.83 -7.40
CA SER A 23 -32.73 22.07 -7.86
C SER A 23 -33.28 21.07 -6.84
N ARG A 24 -32.59 20.83 -5.72
CA ARG A 24 -32.93 19.81 -4.70
C ARG A 24 -32.51 20.22 -3.29
N ALA A 25 -32.89 21.43 -2.87
CA ALA A 25 -32.73 21.89 -1.50
C ALA A 25 -34.09 22.31 -0.95
N GLY A 26 -34.41 21.88 0.27
CA GLY A 26 -35.60 22.35 0.98
C GLY A 26 -35.64 23.87 1.14
N HIS A 27 -34.49 24.51 1.41
CA HIS A 27 -34.37 25.96 1.56
C HIS A 27 -33.05 26.51 0.97
N SER A 28 -33.01 27.81 0.66
CA SER A 28 -31.79 28.49 0.17
C SER A 28 -31.72 29.95 0.60
N MET A 29 -30.51 30.49 0.70
CA MET A 29 -30.26 31.90 1.03
C MET A 29 -29.09 32.47 0.22
N SER A 30 -29.11 33.78 0.01
CA SER A 30 -28.05 34.52 -0.69
C SER A 30 -27.32 35.43 0.28
N VAL A 31 -25.98 35.43 0.26
CA VAL A 31 -25.11 36.16 1.20
C VAL A 31 -24.11 37.01 0.42
N SER A 32 -24.01 38.30 0.74
CA SER A 32 -22.99 39.19 0.15
C SER A 32 -22.27 39.99 1.23
N ARG A 33 -21.11 40.55 0.89
CA ARG A 33 -20.26 41.30 1.83
C ARG A 33 -20.94 42.53 2.43
N SER A 34 -21.86 43.15 1.68
CA SER A 34 -22.68 44.30 2.10
C SER A 34 -24.01 43.91 2.74
N SER A 35 -24.39 42.64 2.73
CA SER A 35 -25.70 42.16 3.19
C SER A 35 -25.58 40.77 3.82
N PRO A 36 -25.21 40.71 5.12
CA PRO A 36 -25.37 39.51 5.92
C PRO A 36 -26.84 39.08 5.93
N ASN A 37 -27.08 37.78 5.82
CA ASN A 37 -28.43 37.24 5.72
C ASN A 37 -28.64 36.14 6.78
N SER A 38 -29.89 35.83 7.11
CA SER A 38 -30.28 34.81 8.09
C SER A 38 -31.53 34.09 7.61
N MET A 39 -31.52 32.76 7.75
CA MET A 39 -32.62 31.90 7.35
C MET A 39 -33.06 31.07 8.54
N LEU A 40 -34.37 30.95 8.75
CA LEU A 40 -34.95 30.00 9.70
C LEU A 40 -35.05 28.64 9.00
N ALA A 41 -34.39 27.62 9.57
CA ALA A 41 -34.54 26.26 9.10
C ALA A 41 -35.82 25.63 9.67
N PRO A 42 -36.60 24.88 8.87
CA PRO A 42 -37.81 24.20 9.35
C PRO A 42 -37.44 23.06 10.31
N THR A 43 -38.20 22.91 11.40
CA THR A 43 -37.95 21.91 12.45
C THR A 43 -37.84 20.49 11.86
N PRO A 44 -36.81 19.69 12.22
CA PRO A 44 -36.66 18.35 11.66
C PRO A 44 -37.74 17.41 12.21
N GLY A 45 -38.08 16.38 11.45
CA GLY A 45 -38.82 15.23 11.99
C GLY A 45 -38.02 14.51 13.08
N SER A 46 -38.69 13.76 13.95
CA SER A 46 -38.14 13.15 15.19
C SER A 46 -36.88 12.29 15.04
N ASN A 47 -36.54 11.88 13.81
CA ASN A 47 -35.45 10.97 13.50
C ASN A 47 -34.18 11.69 13.00
N ASN A 48 -34.25 12.98 12.66
CA ASN A 48 -33.14 13.72 12.07
C ASN A 48 -32.47 14.65 13.10
N GLN A 49 -31.17 14.43 13.35
CA GLN A 49 -30.39 15.17 14.35
C GLN A 49 -29.52 16.28 13.74
N TYR A 50 -29.47 16.41 12.42
CA TYR A 50 -28.54 17.30 11.71
C TYR A 50 -29.22 18.00 10.52
N TYR A 51 -28.70 19.18 10.18
CA TYR A 51 -28.92 19.80 8.86
C TYR A 51 -27.65 19.68 8.02
N TYR A 52 -27.84 19.48 6.72
CA TYR A 52 -26.80 19.51 5.70
C TYR A 52 -26.81 20.87 5.00
N LEU A 53 -25.63 21.46 4.82
CA LEU A 53 -25.44 22.69 4.06
C LEU A 53 -24.49 22.45 2.89
N ASN A 54 -24.78 23.06 1.74
CA ASN A 54 -23.92 23.06 0.55
C ASN A 54 -23.97 24.44 -0.12
N MET A 55 -23.00 24.77 -0.97
CA MET A 55 -22.81 26.09 -1.54
C MET A 55 -22.55 26.01 -3.04
N ASP A 56 -23.13 26.94 -3.81
CA ASP A 56 -22.93 26.95 -5.26
C ASP A 56 -21.53 27.49 -5.62
N GLN A 57 -20.69 26.64 -6.24
CA GLN A 57 -19.32 27.01 -6.66
C GLN A 57 -19.25 27.56 -8.09
N ARG A 58 -20.38 27.93 -8.72
CA ARG A 58 -20.48 28.32 -10.15
C ARG A 58 -19.74 29.60 -10.60
N SER A 59 -18.88 30.20 -9.78
CA SER A 59 -18.02 31.34 -10.18
C SER A 59 -16.54 30.99 -10.06
N THR A 60 -15.94 30.56 -11.18
CA THR A 60 -14.50 30.21 -11.27
C THR A 60 -13.57 31.37 -10.87
N SER A 61 -14.01 32.62 -11.02
CA SER A 61 -13.28 33.80 -10.57
C SER A 61 -13.05 33.86 -9.05
N ALA A 62 -13.93 33.27 -8.25
CA ALA A 62 -13.86 33.30 -6.78
C ALA A 62 -12.78 32.36 -6.20
N CYS A 63 -12.37 31.32 -6.93
CA CYS A 63 -11.34 30.37 -6.44
C CYS A 63 -9.91 30.91 -6.51
N SER A 64 -9.68 32.06 -7.15
CA SER A 64 -8.37 32.71 -7.19
C SER A 64 -8.04 33.55 -5.94
N SER A 65 -9.04 33.91 -5.12
CA SER A 65 -8.92 34.99 -4.13
C SER A 65 -9.07 34.56 -2.66
N GLY A 66 -9.02 33.25 -2.35
CA GLY A 66 -9.04 32.75 -0.97
C GLY A 66 -10.28 33.12 -0.14
N CYS A 67 -11.45 33.28 -0.77
CA CYS A 67 -12.67 33.69 -0.06
C CYS A 67 -13.10 32.68 1.02
N THR A 68 -13.55 33.22 2.15
CA THR A 68 -14.17 32.51 3.27
C THR A 68 -15.61 32.97 3.50
N ILE A 69 -16.47 32.02 3.86
CA ILE A 69 -17.83 32.26 4.35
C ILE A 69 -17.96 31.75 5.78
N THR A 70 -18.60 32.54 6.62
CA THR A 70 -18.80 32.27 8.04
C THR A 70 -20.27 31.99 8.31
N LEU A 71 -20.53 30.79 8.81
CA LEU A 71 -21.83 30.31 9.22
C LEU A 71 -21.92 30.33 10.75
N THR A 72 -23.10 30.69 11.26
CA THR A 72 -23.32 30.83 12.71
C THR A 72 -24.74 30.37 13.01
N PRO A 73 -24.94 29.10 13.40
CA PRO A 73 -26.25 28.60 13.82
C PRO A 73 -26.68 29.30 15.12
N ARG A 74 -27.97 29.59 15.23
CA ARG A 74 -28.61 30.16 16.44
C ARG A 74 -29.94 29.47 16.66
N VAL A 75 -30.17 28.98 17.87
CA VAL A 75 -31.47 28.45 18.31
C VAL A 75 -32.35 29.64 18.69
N HIS A 76 -33.61 29.66 18.25
CA HIS A 76 -34.50 30.81 18.44
C HIS A 76 -35.16 30.87 19.84
N ALA A 77 -34.75 29.99 20.75
CA ALA A 77 -35.19 29.94 22.14
C ALA A 77 -33.98 29.73 23.08
N SER A 78 -33.98 30.46 24.21
CA SER A 78 -32.96 30.49 25.27
C SER A 78 -31.61 31.16 24.94
N LEU A 79 -31.30 32.21 25.70
CA LEU A 79 -30.10 33.06 25.61
C LEU A 79 -28.88 32.44 26.35
N SER A 80 -28.48 31.20 26.02
CA SER A 80 -27.25 30.62 26.63
C SER A 80 -26.71 29.35 25.94
N ILE A 81 -26.34 29.42 24.65
CA ILE A 81 -25.52 28.38 24.01
C ILE A 81 -24.39 29.03 23.20
N ASN A 82 -23.15 28.59 23.43
CA ASN A 82 -21.97 29.08 22.72
C ASN A 82 -22.03 28.73 21.23
N GLN A 83 -21.66 29.68 20.38
CA GLN A 83 -21.79 29.56 18.92
C GLN A 83 -20.62 28.77 18.34
N THR A 84 -20.91 27.63 17.68
CA THR A 84 -19.98 27.02 16.73
C THR A 84 -19.86 27.93 15.52
N VAL A 85 -18.68 28.47 15.25
CA VAL A 85 -18.44 29.36 14.11
C VAL A 85 -17.69 28.59 13.03
N SER A 86 -18.44 28.03 12.09
CA SER A 86 -17.88 27.33 10.95
C SER A 86 -17.41 28.33 9.90
N THR A 87 -16.14 28.23 9.50
CA THR A 87 -15.54 29.07 8.46
C THR A 87 -15.02 28.18 7.35
N CYS A 88 -15.74 28.17 6.23
CA CYS A 88 -15.39 27.36 5.07
C CYS A 88 -14.67 28.22 4.02
N SER A 89 -13.54 27.74 3.51
CA SER A 89 -12.96 28.23 2.26
C SER A 89 -13.81 27.73 1.09
N MET A 90 -14.09 28.55 0.08
CA MET A 90 -15.03 28.17 -0.99
C MET A 90 -14.52 27.13 -2.01
N CYS A 91 -13.26 26.71 -1.96
CA CYS A 91 -12.68 25.82 -3.00
C CYS A 91 -11.84 24.64 -2.44
N PRO A 92 -12.42 23.73 -1.64
CA PRO A 92 -11.90 22.37 -1.49
C PRO A 92 -12.12 21.58 -2.80
N SER A 93 -11.32 20.54 -3.02
CA SER A 93 -11.36 19.69 -4.23
C SER A 93 -12.56 18.72 -4.31
N SER A 94 -13.59 18.94 -3.49
CA SER A 94 -14.82 18.15 -3.40
C SER A 94 -15.98 19.04 -2.93
N PRO A 95 -17.26 18.66 -3.18
CA PRO A 95 -18.40 19.40 -2.64
C PRO A 95 -18.39 19.40 -1.10
N HIS A 96 -18.36 20.58 -0.49
CA HIS A 96 -18.25 20.73 0.96
C HIS A 96 -19.62 20.71 1.63
N THR A 97 -20.05 19.51 2.04
CA THR A 97 -21.21 19.36 2.94
C THR A 97 -20.79 19.48 4.40
N GLU A 98 -21.41 20.40 5.14
CA GLU A 98 -21.24 20.50 6.60
C GLU A 98 -22.49 19.99 7.35
N ARG A 99 -22.29 19.24 8.44
CA ARG A 99 -23.35 18.76 9.34
C ARG A 99 -23.43 19.63 10.60
N ILE A 100 -24.55 20.32 10.83
CA ILE A 100 -24.76 21.10 12.05
C ILE A 100 -25.72 20.34 13.00
N PRO A 101 -25.32 20.04 14.27
CA PRO A 101 -26.18 19.34 15.23
C PRO A 101 -27.40 20.16 15.68
N HIS A 102 -28.54 19.50 15.87
CA HIS A 102 -29.71 20.07 16.52
C HIS A 102 -29.51 20.10 18.05
N GLY A 103 -29.40 21.29 18.63
CA GLY A 103 -29.16 21.48 20.06
C GLY A 103 -30.40 21.24 20.92
N ASP A 104 -30.77 19.98 21.14
CA ASP A 104 -31.64 19.55 22.26
C ASP A 104 -31.59 18.02 22.45
N LYS A 105 -30.59 17.53 23.20
CA LYS A 105 -30.56 16.21 23.89
C LYS A 105 -29.22 16.01 24.64
N ILE A 106 -29.06 16.66 25.79
CA ILE A 106 -28.09 16.21 26.81
C ILE A 106 -28.89 15.64 27.98
N GLY A 107 -28.95 14.30 28.03
CA GLY A 107 -29.58 13.59 29.15
C GLY A 107 -28.70 13.63 30.39
N THR A 108 -29.21 14.20 31.47
CA THR A 108 -28.52 14.22 32.77
C THR A 108 -28.39 12.81 33.35
N GLN A 109 -27.16 12.31 33.53
CA GLN A 109 -26.89 11.19 34.43
C GLN A 109 -26.22 11.68 35.71
N SER A 110 -26.81 11.28 36.84
CA SER A 110 -26.43 11.70 38.18
C SER A 110 -25.17 10.96 38.66
N THR A 111 -24.15 11.70 39.06
CA THR A 111 -23.03 11.17 39.87
C THR A 111 -23.56 10.60 41.19
N ARG A 112 -23.40 9.29 41.40
CA ARG A 112 -23.38 8.68 42.74
C ARG A 112 -21.98 8.15 43.02
N GLN A 113 -21.31 8.78 43.99
CA GLN A 113 -20.15 8.19 44.65
C GLN A 113 -20.62 7.04 45.55
N SER A 114 -19.84 5.96 45.62
CA SER A 114 -19.82 5.09 46.80
C SER A 114 -18.38 4.72 47.12
N MET A 115 -17.87 5.25 48.24
CA MET A 115 -16.70 4.67 48.90
C MET A 115 -17.12 3.38 49.58
N VAL A 116 -16.34 2.30 49.43
CA VAL A 116 -16.24 1.25 50.45
C VAL A 116 -14.79 0.84 50.59
N SER A 117 -14.29 0.92 51.81
CA SER A 117 -12.98 0.44 52.25
C SER A 117 -13.03 -1.05 52.60
N GLY A 118 -11.95 -1.79 52.34
CA GLY A 118 -11.80 -3.17 52.84
C GLY A 118 -10.40 -3.71 52.60
N ALA A 119 -9.56 -3.67 53.63
CA ALA A 119 -8.25 -4.31 53.63
C ALA A 119 -8.25 -5.50 54.58
N GLN A 120 -7.71 -6.65 54.16
CA GLN A 120 -7.09 -7.62 55.06
C GLN A 120 -6.13 -8.56 54.32
N SER A 121 -5.03 -8.91 54.99
CA SER A 121 -4.12 -10.01 54.64
C SER A 121 -4.84 -11.36 54.82
N THR A 122 -4.36 -12.52 54.37
CA THR A 122 -2.99 -13.07 54.28
C THR A 122 -3.05 -14.25 53.23
N GLN A 123 -2.06 -15.06 52.86
CA GLN A 123 -0.75 -15.44 53.42
C GLN A 123 0.22 -15.85 52.28
N GLN A 124 1.40 -16.39 52.60
CA GLN A 124 2.36 -16.95 51.64
C GLN A 124 2.20 -18.47 51.49
N SER A 125 2.45 -18.99 50.28
CA SER A 125 3.19 -20.24 50.09
C SER A 125 4.31 -20.00 49.08
N THR A 126 5.48 -20.57 49.34
CA THR A 126 6.70 -20.42 48.54
C THR A 126 6.91 -21.66 47.69
N GLU A 127 7.09 -21.49 46.39
CA GLU A 127 7.79 -22.46 45.57
C GLU A 127 8.65 -21.73 44.53
N SER A 128 9.84 -22.26 44.30
CA SER A 128 10.91 -21.61 43.55
C SER A 128 10.85 -21.99 42.09
N ASP A 129 10.74 -21.00 41.19
CA ASP A 129 11.08 -21.21 39.79
C ASP A 129 11.76 -19.97 39.20
N THR A 130 13.01 -20.14 38.75
CA THR A 130 13.84 -19.06 38.22
C THR A 130 13.54 -18.82 36.74
N GLN A 131 12.40 -18.18 36.44
CA GLN A 131 12.15 -17.67 35.09
C GLN A 131 12.78 -16.28 34.89
N VAL A 132 13.75 -16.20 33.98
CA VAL A 132 14.26 -14.94 33.45
C VAL A 132 13.23 -14.39 32.45
N PRO A 133 12.68 -13.16 32.61
CA PRO A 133 11.69 -12.66 31.68
C PRO A 133 12.33 -12.30 30.33
N ASN A 134 11.77 -12.86 29.24
CA ASN A 134 12.09 -12.44 27.87
C ASN A 134 11.52 -11.03 27.61
N PHE A 135 12.36 -10.01 27.78
CA PHE A 135 12.04 -8.64 27.38
C PHE A 135 12.28 -8.44 25.88
N SER A 136 11.37 -7.73 25.21
CA SER A 136 11.65 -7.16 23.88
C SER A 136 12.85 -6.21 23.94
N TYR A 137 13.59 -6.06 22.85
CA TYR A 137 14.76 -5.17 22.78
C TYR A 137 14.43 -3.73 23.23
N SER A 138 13.23 -3.23 22.89
CA SER A 138 12.73 -1.92 23.35
C SER A 138 12.44 -1.87 24.85
N GLN A 139 11.92 -2.95 25.43
CA GLN A 139 11.67 -3.06 26.88
C GLN A 139 12.98 -3.17 27.67
N LEU A 140 13.99 -3.85 27.10
CA LEU A 140 15.34 -3.93 27.67
C LEU A 140 15.99 -2.54 27.69
N ILE A 141 15.93 -1.80 26.57
CA ILE A 141 16.41 -0.41 26.48
C ILE A 141 15.68 0.51 27.45
N HIS A 142 14.34 0.40 27.57
CA HIS A 142 13.57 1.24 28.49
C HIS A 142 13.93 0.94 29.96
N LYS A 143 14.12 -0.33 30.32
CA LYS A 143 14.53 -0.72 31.67
C LYS A 143 15.95 -0.24 31.99
N LEU A 144 16.90 -0.43 31.07
CA LEU A 144 18.28 0.06 31.21
C LEU A 144 18.36 1.59 31.34
N THR A 145 17.56 2.34 30.58
CA THR A 145 17.51 3.82 30.70
C THR A 145 16.88 4.28 32.00
N VAL A 146 15.80 3.64 32.47
CA VAL A 146 15.18 3.96 33.78
C VAL A 146 16.14 3.66 34.93
N ASP A 147 16.79 2.49 34.93
CA ASP A 147 17.75 2.09 35.96
C ASP A 147 18.97 3.02 35.99
N ALA A 148 19.49 3.41 34.81
CA ALA A 148 20.60 4.36 34.69
C ALA A 148 20.22 5.78 35.16
N VAL A 149 19.02 6.27 34.83
CA VAL A 149 18.51 7.56 35.33
C VAL A 149 18.34 7.53 36.85
N GLN A 150 17.84 6.43 37.41
CA GLN A 150 17.76 6.26 38.87
C GLN A 150 19.14 6.18 39.54
N ALA A 151 20.14 5.57 38.89
CA ALA A 151 21.52 5.55 39.37
C ALA A 151 22.13 6.96 39.35
N LEU A 152 21.93 7.73 38.27
CA LEU A 152 22.37 9.13 38.18
C LEU A 152 21.73 9.98 39.29
N LYS A 153 20.41 9.84 39.51
CA LYS A 153 19.66 10.57 40.54
C LYS A 153 20.14 10.25 41.97
N ARG A 154 20.54 9.00 42.23
CA ARG A 154 21.19 8.58 43.49
C ARG A 154 22.62 9.09 43.63
N CYS A 155 23.33 9.28 42.51
CA CYS A 155 24.70 9.79 42.50
C CYS A 155 24.76 11.31 42.75
N VAL A 156 23.87 12.09 42.14
CA VAL A 156 23.79 13.56 42.30
C VAL A 156 23.41 13.98 43.73
N THR A 157 22.66 13.15 44.47
CA THR A 157 22.18 13.48 45.84
C THR A 157 23.23 13.28 46.95
N ARG A 158 24.40 12.69 46.68
CA ARG A 158 25.45 12.48 47.70
C ARG A 158 26.48 13.62 47.73
N LYS A 159 26.54 14.35 48.85
CA LYS A 159 27.50 15.46 49.11
C LYS A 159 28.95 14.99 49.37
N VAL A 160 29.58 14.26 48.45
CA VAL A 160 31.01 13.88 48.55
C VAL A 160 31.75 14.16 47.25
N ILE A 161 32.74 15.06 47.31
CA ILE A 161 33.45 15.60 46.13
C ILE A 161 34.17 14.50 45.31
N LYS A 162 34.71 13.47 45.97
CA LYS A 162 35.42 12.33 45.34
C LYS A 162 34.59 11.47 44.38
N HIS A 163 33.26 11.66 44.27
CA HIS A 163 32.43 10.91 43.32
C HIS A 163 31.96 11.74 42.11
N LYS A 164 32.26 13.05 42.06
CA LYS A 164 31.76 13.93 40.98
C LYS A 164 32.30 13.55 39.60
N MET A 165 33.59 13.19 39.47
CA MET A 165 34.17 12.76 38.18
C MET A 165 33.54 11.46 37.66
N THR A 166 33.35 10.46 38.52
CA THR A 166 32.70 9.19 38.15
C THR A 166 31.25 9.39 37.70
N CYS A 167 30.54 10.30 38.39
CA CYS A 167 29.19 10.71 38.02
C CYS A 167 29.14 11.43 36.66
N LEU A 168 30.16 12.26 36.36
CA LEU A 168 30.28 12.97 35.07
C LEU A 168 30.51 11.99 33.92
N MET A 169 31.43 11.02 34.10
CA MET A 169 31.71 9.98 33.10
C MET A 169 30.47 9.10 32.87
N LEU A 170 29.72 8.74 33.93
CA LEU A 170 28.42 8.05 33.77
C LEU A 170 27.43 8.88 32.96
N GLY A 171 27.36 10.19 33.20
CA GLY A 171 26.51 11.12 32.43
C GLY A 171 26.89 11.19 30.96
N VAL A 172 28.20 11.24 30.64
CA VAL A 172 28.70 11.23 29.26
C VAL A 172 28.42 9.89 28.57
N HIS A 173 28.69 8.77 29.23
CA HIS A 173 28.35 7.45 28.67
C HIS A 173 26.84 7.29 28.46
N LEU A 174 26.01 7.80 29.36
CA LEU A 174 24.56 7.75 29.20
C LEU A 174 24.08 8.68 28.08
N SER A 175 24.67 9.88 27.91
CA SER A 175 24.35 10.73 26.76
C SER A 175 24.77 10.10 25.44
N VAL A 176 25.93 9.44 25.39
CA VAL A 176 26.42 8.70 24.22
C VAL A 176 25.49 7.52 23.90
N LEU A 177 25.04 6.77 24.91
CA LEU A 177 24.06 5.68 24.76
C LEU A 177 22.69 6.20 24.28
N VAL A 178 22.21 7.33 24.81
CA VAL A 178 20.96 7.95 24.36
C VAL A 178 21.10 8.43 22.91
N THR A 179 22.22 9.04 22.51
CA THR A 179 22.44 9.39 21.09
C THR A 179 22.58 8.17 20.18
N LEU A 180 23.16 7.06 20.66
CA LEU A 180 23.23 5.79 19.91
C LEU A 180 21.85 5.14 19.74
N VAL A 181 21.00 5.17 20.76
CA VAL A 181 19.61 4.69 20.70
C VAL A 181 18.74 5.61 19.81
N LEU A 182 19.00 6.91 19.80
CA LEU A 182 18.39 7.87 18.86
C LEU A 182 18.93 7.74 17.42
N MET A 183 19.97 6.94 17.18
CA MET A 183 20.51 6.66 15.84
C MET A 183 20.03 5.33 15.25
N THR A 184 19.24 4.54 15.98
CA THR A 184 18.48 3.41 15.42
C THR A 184 17.06 3.85 15.11
N ASP A 185 16.89 4.52 13.96
CA ASP A 185 15.58 4.93 13.42
C ASP A 185 14.83 3.72 12.83
N ALA A 186 14.52 2.77 13.69
CA ALA A 186 13.72 1.59 13.37
C ALA A 186 12.27 2.03 13.18
N GLN A 187 11.90 2.27 11.92
CA GLN A 187 10.57 2.71 11.52
C GLN A 187 9.50 1.74 12.03
N VAL A 188 8.41 2.29 12.56
CA VAL A 188 7.39 1.49 13.25
C VAL A 188 6.34 1.03 12.24
N ASP A 189 6.14 -0.29 12.11
CA ASP A 189 5.08 -0.87 11.27
C ASP A 189 3.69 -0.46 11.78
N HIS A 190 3.09 0.56 11.14
CA HIS A 190 1.76 1.07 11.48
C HIS A 190 0.67 0.04 11.20
N THR A 191 0.88 -0.96 10.32
CA THR A 191 -0.10 -2.02 10.10
C THR A 191 -0.30 -2.89 11.35
N ARG A 192 0.68 -2.90 12.27
CA ARG A 192 0.64 -3.62 13.56
C ARG A 192 0.34 -2.70 14.75
N GLN A 193 0.20 -1.39 14.54
CA GLN A 193 -0.20 -0.44 15.59
C GLN A 193 -1.73 -0.45 15.77
N PRO A 194 -2.26 -0.59 17.00
CA PRO A 194 -3.68 -0.45 17.25
C PRO A 194 -4.20 0.93 16.83
N ARG A 195 -5.31 0.97 16.08
CA ARG A 195 -6.01 2.19 15.63
C ARG A 195 -5.22 3.07 14.65
N ALA A 196 -4.20 2.54 13.96
CA ALA A 196 -3.67 3.20 12.77
C ALA A 196 -4.71 3.15 11.62
N THR A 197 -4.73 4.19 10.78
CA THR A 197 -5.77 4.43 9.77
C THR A 197 -5.20 5.10 8.52
N GLY A 198 -6.03 5.21 7.48
CA GLY A 198 -5.71 5.89 6.23
C GLY A 198 -5.28 4.94 5.11
N PRO A 199 -5.29 5.43 3.86
CA PRO A 199 -5.10 4.60 2.67
C PRO A 199 -3.76 3.86 2.65
N GLU A 200 -2.65 4.50 3.04
CA GLU A 200 -1.33 3.82 3.03
C GLU A 200 -1.29 2.60 3.96
N VAL A 201 -1.89 2.72 5.15
CA VAL A 201 -1.98 1.63 6.13
C VAL A 201 -2.78 0.46 5.54
N VAL A 202 -3.92 0.76 4.91
CA VAL A 202 -4.77 -0.24 4.24
C VAL A 202 -4.02 -0.93 3.09
N GLU A 203 -3.35 -0.16 2.23
CA GLU A 203 -2.60 -0.72 1.09
C GLU A 203 -1.48 -1.65 1.55
N ASN A 204 -0.76 -1.31 2.63
CA ASN A 204 0.29 -2.17 3.19
C ASN A 204 -0.26 -3.39 3.95
N VAL A 205 -1.51 -3.36 4.40
CA VAL A 205 -2.21 -4.57 4.90
C VAL A 205 -2.63 -5.45 3.73
N VAL A 206 -3.29 -4.90 2.70
CA VAL A 206 -3.74 -5.66 1.52
C VAL A 206 -2.55 -6.33 0.83
N GLU A 207 -1.43 -5.62 0.65
CA GLU A 207 -0.22 -6.21 0.08
C GLU A 207 0.32 -7.36 0.94
N GLN A 208 0.37 -7.22 2.28
CA GLN A 208 0.81 -8.31 3.18
C GLN A 208 -0.14 -9.52 3.15
N VAL A 209 -1.45 -9.32 3.02
CA VAL A 209 -2.44 -10.41 2.89
C VAL A 209 -2.27 -11.14 1.56
N ARG A 210 -2.04 -10.39 0.47
CA ARG A 210 -1.84 -10.97 -0.86
C ARG A 210 -0.50 -11.69 -0.99
N SER A 211 0.58 -11.10 -0.48
CA SER A 211 1.93 -11.66 -0.54
C SER A 211 2.14 -12.86 0.39
N SER A 212 1.28 -13.05 1.39
CA SER A 212 1.28 -14.22 2.28
C SER A 212 0.39 -15.36 1.80
N CYS A 213 -0.21 -15.26 0.61
CA CYS A 213 -1.09 -16.30 0.05
C CYS A 213 -2.30 -16.66 0.93
N VAL A 214 -2.88 -15.67 1.63
CA VAL A 214 -4.09 -15.83 2.45
C VAL A 214 -5.36 -15.54 1.63
N LEU A 215 -5.30 -14.48 0.81
CA LEU A 215 -6.30 -14.09 -0.19
C LEU A 215 -5.57 -13.30 -1.29
N SER A 216 -4.87 -14.00 -2.19
CA SER A 216 -3.93 -13.40 -3.15
C SER A 216 -4.58 -12.84 -4.42
N GLN A 217 -5.65 -13.47 -4.87
CA GLN A 217 -6.50 -13.07 -5.99
C GLN A 217 -7.78 -12.41 -5.46
N ASP A 218 -7.65 -11.29 -4.75
CA ASP A 218 -8.78 -10.62 -4.10
C ASP A 218 -9.65 -9.80 -5.07
N ASN A 219 -9.22 -9.55 -6.31
CA ASN A 219 -9.91 -8.71 -7.28
C ASN A 219 -10.19 -7.28 -6.75
N MET A 220 -9.28 -6.76 -5.92
CA MET A 220 -9.43 -5.54 -5.11
C MET A 220 -10.58 -5.56 -4.07
N LEU A 221 -11.25 -6.69 -3.83
CA LEU A 221 -12.35 -6.78 -2.86
C LEU A 221 -11.91 -6.34 -1.47
N LEU A 222 -10.77 -6.81 -0.98
CA LEU A 222 -10.29 -6.49 0.37
C LEU A 222 -9.97 -4.99 0.47
N ARG A 223 -9.37 -4.42 -0.58
CA ARG A 223 -9.08 -2.98 -0.65
C ARG A 223 -10.35 -2.12 -0.70
N ARG A 224 -11.36 -2.53 -1.46
CA ARG A 224 -12.66 -1.84 -1.56
C ARG A 224 -13.44 -1.94 -0.25
N LEU A 225 -13.46 -3.10 0.41
CA LEU A 225 -14.12 -3.29 1.71
C LEU A 225 -13.58 -2.32 2.77
N ALA A 226 -12.26 -2.13 2.87
CA ALA A 226 -11.68 -1.18 3.82
C ALA A 226 -12.21 0.26 3.65
N TYR A 227 -12.47 0.67 2.41
CA TYR A 227 -13.02 2.00 2.12
C TYR A 227 -14.54 2.04 2.34
N VAL A 228 -15.27 1.01 1.91
CA VAL A 228 -16.74 0.92 2.07
C VAL A 228 -17.17 0.81 3.54
N GLU A 229 -16.46 0.02 4.34
CA GLU A 229 -16.82 -0.27 5.74
C GLU A 229 -16.45 0.86 6.71
N SER A 230 -15.41 1.65 6.41
CA SER A 230 -14.85 2.60 7.39
C SER A 230 -14.06 3.77 6.82
N HIS A 231 -14.09 4.01 5.50
CA HIS A 231 -13.26 5.02 4.84
C HIS A 231 -11.77 4.87 5.21
N ASP A 232 -11.22 3.67 5.05
CA ASP A 232 -9.85 3.30 5.45
C ASP A 232 -9.59 3.50 6.96
N GLY A 233 -10.62 3.30 7.77
CA GLY A 233 -10.64 3.48 9.22
C GLY A 233 -10.77 4.92 9.69
N THR A 234 -10.95 5.88 8.78
CA THR A 234 -11.10 7.31 9.14
C THR A 234 -12.51 7.67 9.59
N ASP A 235 -13.50 6.79 9.40
CA ASP A 235 -14.84 6.97 9.95
C ASP A 235 -14.80 6.98 11.50
N PRO A 236 -15.39 7.98 12.19
CA PRO A 236 -15.40 8.07 13.65
C PRO A 236 -15.94 6.82 14.38
N ASP A 237 -16.87 6.08 13.77
CA ASP A 237 -17.50 4.91 14.37
C ASP A 237 -16.69 3.61 14.17
N THR A 238 -15.60 3.64 13.38
CA THR A 238 -14.70 2.49 13.09
C THR A 238 -14.30 1.75 14.36
N PHE A 239 -13.80 2.50 15.36
CA PHE A 239 -13.23 1.97 16.60
C PHE A 239 -14.07 2.35 17.84
N ARG A 240 -15.40 2.34 17.66
CA ARG A 240 -16.41 2.57 18.71
C ARG A 240 -16.24 1.64 19.91
N SER A 241 -16.68 2.11 21.08
CA SER A 241 -16.50 1.37 22.34
C SER A 241 -17.13 -0.02 22.30
N GLY A 242 -16.42 -1.02 22.80
CA GLY A 242 -16.87 -2.43 22.81
C GLY A 242 -16.73 -3.18 21.48
N PHE A 243 -16.40 -2.49 20.37
CA PHE A 243 -16.19 -3.10 19.07
C PHE A 243 -14.70 -3.10 18.69
N TYR A 244 -14.23 -4.22 18.14
CA TYR A 244 -12.80 -4.43 17.87
C TYR A 244 -12.50 -4.87 16.43
N GLY A 245 -13.51 -4.99 15.55
CA GLY A 245 -13.38 -5.48 14.16
C GLY A 245 -12.49 -4.65 13.22
N GLY A 246 -11.99 -3.49 13.69
CA GLY A 246 -11.02 -2.66 12.99
C GLY A 246 -11.54 -2.06 11.68
N ILE A 247 -10.62 -1.80 10.75
CA ILE A 247 -10.91 -1.11 9.48
C ILE A 247 -11.95 -1.89 8.65
N TRP A 248 -11.89 -3.22 8.66
CA TRP A 248 -12.78 -4.07 7.87
C TRP A 248 -14.12 -4.43 8.55
N GLN A 249 -14.41 -3.84 9.72
CA GLN A 249 -15.67 -4.02 10.46
C GLN A 249 -16.09 -5.49 10.71
N VAL A 250 -15.12 -6.42 10.72
CA VAL A 250 -15.34 -7.85 10.98
C VAL A 250 -16.11 -8.01 12.28
N THR A 251 -17.23 -8.76 12.27
CA THR A 251 -18.02 -9.00 13.48
C THR A 251 -17.41 -10.10 14.35
N ARG A 252 -17.86 -10.19 15.62
CA ARG A 252 -17.35 -11.22 16.53
C ARG A 252 -17.63 -12.66 16.03
N PRO A 253 -18.85 -13.00 15.53
CA PRO A 253 -19.10 -14.31 14.91
C PRO A 253 -18.19 -14.60 13.71
N MET A 254 -17.98 -13.64 12.80
CA MET A 254 -17.05 -13.79 11.66
C MET A 254 -15.63 -14.12 12.14
N TYR A 255 -15.15 -13.39 13.15
CA TYR A 255 -13.83 -13.66 13.75
C TYR A 255 -13.74 -15.07 14.37
N ASP A 256 -14.76 -15.50 15.12
CA ASP A 256 -14.77 -16.83 15.75
C ASP A 256 -14.85 -17.97 14.70
N ILE A 257 -15.44 -17.73 13.51
CA ILE A 257 -15.35 -18.65 12.33
C ILE A 257 -13.91 -18.76 11.82
N THR A 258 -13.16 -17.64 11.72
CA THR A 258 -11.76 -17.66 11.21
C THR A 258 -10.82 -18.56 12.03
N LYS A 259 -11.18 -18.80 13.31
CA LYS A 259 -10.48 -19.68 14.25
C LYS A 259 -10.84 -21.15 14.11
N SER A 260 -12.12 -21.43 13.85
CA SER A 260 -12.72 -22.75 14.03
C SER A 260 -12.92 -23.51 12.73
N SER A 261 -12.98 -22.82 11.58
CA SER A 261 -13.12 -23.47 10.28
C SER A 261 -11.88 -24.29 9.91
N ALA A 262 -12.06 -25.59 9.70
CA ALA A 262 -11.00 -26.48 9.22
C ALA A 262 -10.53 -26.12 7.80
N TYR A 263 -11.42 -25.56 6.97
CA TYR A 263 -11.09 -25.11 5.61
C TYR A 263 -9.97 -24.06 5.59
N LEU A 264 -9.84 -23.27 6.66
CA LEU A 264 -8.88 -22.18 6.76
C LEU A 264 -7.50 -22.61 7.31
N GLU A 265 -7.27 -23.89 7.62
CA GLU A 265 -5.98 -24.36 8.14
C GLU A 265 -4.78 -24.00 7.23
N PRO A 266 -4.82 -24.16 5.88
CA PRO A 266 -3.73 -23.73 5.01
C PRO A 266 -3.48 -22.22 5.08
N ALA A 267 -4.54 -21.42 5.15
CA ALA A 267 -4.44 -19.97 5.27
C ALA A 267 -3.85 -19.54 6.64
N ARG A 268 -4.20 -20.22 7.74
CA ARG A 268 -3.59 -19.97 9.06
C ARG A 268 -2.10 -20.36 9.09
N ASN A 269 -1.73 -21.48 8.45
CA ASN A 269 -0.33 -21.88 8.29
C ASN A 269 0.47 -20.87 7.46
N ASN A 270 -0.13 -20.31 6.42
CA ASN A 270 0.44 -19.23 5.61
C ASN A 270 0.67 -17.94 6.42
N ILE A 271 -0.26 -17.55 7.31
CA ILE A 271 -0.10 -16.41 8.23
C ILE A 271 1.07 -16.64 9.20
N GLN A 272 1.16 -17.84 9.79
CA GLN A 272 2.26 -18.19 10.69
C GLN A 272 3.61 -18.16 9.96
N THR A 273 3.68 -18.71 8.75
CA THR A 273 4.91 -18.83 7.95
C THR A 273 5.42 -17.49 7.45
N HIS A 274 4.55 -16.68 6.83
CA HIS A 274 4.95 -15.46 6.14
C HIS A 274 4.90 -14.20 7.02
N LEU A 275 4.04 -14.16 8.04
CA LEU A 275 3.81 -12.96 8.87
C LEU A 275 4.23 -13.15 10.34
N GLY A 276 4.63 -14.36 10.74
CA GLY A 276 5.05 -14.68 12.11
C GLY A 276 3.92 -14.57 13.14
N ILE A 277 2.66 -14.66 12.70
CA ILE A 277 1.48 -14.51 13.56
C ILE A 277 0.85 -15.90 13.76
N ASN A 278 0.83 -16.39 15.01
CA ASN A 278 0.01 -17.54 15.35
C ASN A 278 -1.45 -17.09 15.34
N TRP A 279 -2.16 -17.33 14.23
CA TRP A 279 -3.54 -16.86 14.09
C TRP A 279 -4.47 -17.45 15.14
N GLU A 280 -4.25 -18.68 15.60
CA GLU A 280 -5.12 -19.33 16.58
C GLU A 280 -4.98 -18.71 17.98
N ALA A 281 -3.78 -18.24 18.33
CA ALA A 281 -3.50 -17.57 19.60
C ALA A 281 -3.96 -16.10 19.69
N THR A 282 -4.38 -15.46 18.59
CA THR A 282 -4.82 -14.05 18.63
C THR A 282 -6.10 -13.85 19.44
N SER A 283 -6.31 -12.64 19.96
CA SER A 283 -7.52 -12.25 20.69
C SER A 283 -8.42 -11.36 19.83
N TRP A 284 -9.71 -11.30 20.18
CA TRP A 284 -10.66 -10.37 19.54
C TRP A 284 -10.20 -8.91 19.61
N THR A 285 -9.46 -8.53 20.65
CA THR A 285 -8.94 -7.17 20.82
C THR A 285 -7.72 -6.86 19.94
N ASP A 286 -7.06 -7.88 19.36
CA ASP A 286 -5.95 -7.68 18.41
C ASP A 286 -6.42 -7.05 17.09
N LEU A 287 -7.69 -7.22 16.69
CA LEU A 287 -8.24 -6.68 15.44
C LEU A 287 -8.29 -5.13 15.40
N LEU A 288 -8.03 -4.45 16.53
CA LEU A 288 -7.72 -3.01 16.53
C LEU A 288 -6.48 -2.68 15.69
N LYS A 289 -5.58 -3.65 15.47
CA LYS A 289 -4.42 -3.52 14.59
C LYS A 289 -4.87 -3.76 13.14
N PRO A 290 -4.60 -2.86 12.19
CA PRO A 290 -5.04 -2.99 10.80
C PRO A 290 -4.73 -4.34 10.14
N LEU A 291 -3.52 -4.87 10.31
CA LEU A 291 -3.12 -6.17 9.76
C LEU A 291 -3.97 -7.32 10.29
N TYR A 292 -4.37 -7.26 11.57
CA TYR A 292 -5.19 -8.30 12.18
C TYR A 292 -6.65 -8.19 11.75
N SER A 293 -7.22 -6.98 11.61
CA SER A 293 -8.57 -6.84 11.02
C SER A 293 -8.61 -7.23 9.55
N GLY A 294 -7.58 -6.89 8.76
CA GLY A 294 -7.47 -7.31 7.35
C GLY A 294 -7.29 -8.82 7.18
N LEU A 295 -6.49 -9.46 8.02
CA LEU A 295 -6.37 -10.93 8.04
C LEU A 295 -7.67 -11.62 8.46
N ALA A 296 -8.39 -11.09 9.46
CA ALA A 296 -9.68 -11.63 9.85
C ALA A 296 -10.72 -11.51 8.73
N ALA A 297 -10.75 -10.38 8.02
CA ALA A 297 -11.60 -10.17 6.86
C ALA A 297 -11.25 -11.12 5.71
N ALA A 298 -9.96 -11.25 5.39
CA ALA A 298 -9.48 -12.14 4.33
C ALA A 298 -9.78 -13.61 4.61
N LEU A 299 -9.52 -14.08 5.83
CA LEU A 299 -9.86 -15.44 6.27
C LEU A 299 -11.37 -15.68 6.24
N TYR A 300 -12.19 -14.71 6.64
CA TYR A 300 -13.64 -14.85 6.56
C TYR A 300 -14.12 -14.92 5.10
N ILE A 301 -13.60 -14.06 4.22
CA ILE A 301 -13.89 -14.09 2.77
C ILE A 301 -13.50 -15.46 2.18
N SER A 302 -12.30 -15.97 2.48
CA SER A 302 -11.86 -17.30 2.03
C SER A 302 -12.73 -18.44 2.58
N ASN A 303 -13.37 -18.28 3.75
CA ASN A 303 -14.34 -19.24 4.27
C ASN A 303 -15.63 -19.24 3.44
N GLU A 304 -16.22 -18.06 3.19
CA GLU A 304 -17.49 -17.93 2.45
C GLU A 304 -17.35 -18.29 0.96
N LEU A 305 -16.18 -18.04 0.37
CA LEU A 305 -15.89 -18.43 -1.01
C LEU A 305 -15.58 -19.93 -1.14
N HIS A 306 -15.05 -20.57 -0.10
CA HIS A 306 -14.39 -21.87 -0.20
C HIS A 306 -13.38 -21.86 -1.38
N GLN A 307 -13.51 -22.81 -2.31
CA GLN A 307 -12.67 -22.92 -3.51
C GLN A 307 -13.12 -22.02 -4.68
N ASN A 308 -14.22 -21.26 -4.52
CA ASN A 308 -14.69 -20.36 -5.58
C ASN A 308 -13.77 -19.12 -5.70
N PRO A 309 -13.56 -18.59 -6.92
CA PRO A 309 -12.80 -17.36 -7.11
C PRO A 309 -13.50 -16.16 -6.46
N ALA A 310 -12.72 -15.18 -6.00
CA ALA A 310 -13.28 -13.94 -5.47
C ALA A 310 -14.09 -13.19 -6.55
N PRO A 311 -15.21 -12.53 -6.20
CA PRO A 311 -16.04 -11.82 -7.16
C PRO A 311 -15.23 -10.77 -7.94
N THR A 312 -15.32 -10.79 -9.28
CA THR A 312 -14.38 -10.08 -10.16
C THR A 312 -14.86 -8.68 -10.54
N THR A 313 -16.17 -8.49 -10.66
CA THR A 313 -16.80 -7.20 -10.99
C THR A 313 -17.34 -6.49 -9.75
N ILE A 314 -17.39 -5.15 -9.77
CA ILE A 314 -17.99 -4.33 -8.70
C ILE A 314 -19.44 -4.79 -8.40
N SER A 315 -20.22 -5.19 -9.42
CA SER A 315 -21.59 -5.67 -9.21
C SER A 315 -21.66 -7.02 -8.49
N GLN A 316 -20.73 -7.95 -8.75
CA GLN A 316 -20.68 -9.22 -8.01
C GLN A 316 -20.12 -9.01 -6.59
N GLN A 317 -19.13 -8.13 -6.43
CA GLN A 317 -18.58 -7.74 -5.13
C GLN A 317 -19.64 -7.05 -4.25
N GLN A 318 -20.48 -6.19 -4.84
CA GLN A 318 -21.66 -5.62 -4.19
C GLN A 318 -22.60 -6.72 -3.68
N THR A 319 -22.92 -7.71 -4.51
CA THR A 319 -23.81 -8.83 -4.13
C THR A 319 -23.19 -9.67 -3.01
N PHE A 320 -21.90 -10.02 -3.10
CA PHE A 320 -21.18 -10.73 -2.05
C PHE A 320 -21.16 -9.93 -0.73
N TRP A 321 -20.83 -8.64 -0.80
CA TRP A 321 -20.85 -7.74 0.35
C TRP A 321 -22.23 -7.71 1.02
N ALA A 322 -23.29 -7.46 0.25
CA ALA A 322 -24.64 -7.30 0.77
C ALA A 322 -25.30 -8.61 1.28
N THR A 323 -24.76 -9.78 0.91
CA THR A 323 -25.35 -11.08 1.28
C THR A 323 -24.51 -11.89 2.26
N GLN A 324 -23.18 -11.82 2.18
CA GLN A 324 -22.27 -12.65 2.99
C GLN A 324 -21.45 -11.84 4.00
N TYR A 325 -21.08 -10.59 3.70
CA TYR A 325 -20.13 -9.83 4.53
C TYR A 325 -20.78 -8.81 5.46
N HIS A 326 -21.71 -8.01 4.93
CA HIS A 326 -22.36 -6.92 5.66
C HIS A 326 -23.64 -7.40 6.36
N HIS A 327 -23.80 -7.03 7.62
CA HIS A 327 -24.94 -7.47 8.45
C HIS A 327 -25.75 -6.29 9.00
N GLY A 328 -25.87 -5.21 8.22
CA GLY A 328 -26.34 -3.90 8.72
C GLY A 328 -27.28 -3.10 7.84
N GLY A 329 -28.22 -3.71 7.09
CA GLY A 329 -29.40 -3.02 6.52
C GLY A 329 -29.19 -1.89 5.51
N VAL A 330 -27.94 -1.60 5.13
CA VAL A 330 -27.57 -0.54 4.17
C VAL A 330 -27.89 -0.98 2.73
N SER A 331 -28.22 -0.02 1.86
CA SER A 331 -28.50 -0.31 0.45
C SER A 331 -27.25 -0.82 -0.27
N ALA A 332 -27.39 -1.90 -1.03
CA ALA A 332 -26.35 -2.41 -1.92
C ALA A 332 -25.80 -1.34 -2.89
N SER A 333 -26.61 -0.33 -3.25
CA SER A 333 -26.16 0.81 -4.09
C SER A 333 -25.04 1.67 -3.46
N GLU A 334 -24.89 1.64 -2.14
CA GLU A 334 -23.86 2.41 -1.42
C GLU A 334 -22.46 1.82 -1.63
N TYR A 335 -22.33 0.49 -1.64
CA TYR A 335 -21.09 -0.21 -1.99
C TYR A 335 -20.58 0.25 -3.36
N THR A 336 -21.42 0.21 -4.39
CA THR A 336 -21.03 0.61 -5.75
C THR A 336 -20.68 2.09 -5.82
N THR A 337 -21.31 2.95 -5.01
CA THR A 337 -20.95 4.38 -4.95
C THR A 337 -19.56 4.57 -4.34
N LEU A 338 -19.30 3.98 -3.17
CA LEU A 338 -18.03 4.12 -2.45
C LEU A 338 -16.87 3.41 -3.17
N ALA A 339 -17.09 2.22 -3.73
CA ALA A 339 -16.10 1.46 -4.49
C ALA A 339 -15.66 2.17 -5.80
N ASN A 340 -16.52 2.99 -6.40
CA ASN A 340 -16.17 3.85 -7.55
C ASN A 340 -15.51 5.18 -7.14
N LEU A 341 -15.76 5.68 -5.92
CA LEU A 341 -15.07 6.85 -5.38
C LEU A 341 -13.65 6.55 -4.91
N MET A 342 -13.40 5.31 -4.47
CA MET A 342 -12.07 4.81 -4.15
C MET A 342 -11.19 4.90 -5.41
N GLN A 343 -10.29 5.88 -5.43
CA GLN A 343 -9.29 5.99 -6.50
C GLN A 343 -8.50 4.68 -6.59
N PRO A 344 -8.35 4.08 -7.79
CA PRO A 344 -7.37 3.02 -7.99
C PRO A 344 -6.02 3.53 -7.50
N GLY A 345 -5.44 2.87 -6.50
CA GLY A 345 -4.28 3.36 -5.74
C GLY A 345 -2.96 3.29 -6.51
N CYS A 346 -2.98 3.56 -7.80
CA CYS A 346 -1.84 3.63 -8.68
C CYS A 346 -2.19 4.37 -10.00
N GLN A 347 -1.42 5.41 -10.32
CA GLN A 347 -1.41 6.09 -11.63
C GLN A 347 -0.02 5.93 -12.26
N SER A 348 0.34 4.72 -12.66
CA SER A 348 1.67 4.49 -13.21
C SER A 348 1.83 5.23 -14.53
N GLN A 349 2.87 6.04 -14.56
CA GLN A 349 3.33 6.77 -15.72
C GLN A 349 4.59 6.14 -16.33
N SER A 350 5.02 4.98 -15.83
CA SER A 350 6.16 4.26 -16.41
C SER A 350 5.86 3.78 -17.82
N ASP A 351 6.94 3.64 -18.58
CA ASP A 351 6.92 2.91 -19.84
C ASP A 351 6.65 1.42 -19.53
N LEU A 352 5.89 0.70 -20.37
CA LEU A 352 5.53 -0.71 -20.13
C LEU A 352 5.80 -1.57 -21.36
N ASP A 353 6.60 -2.61 -21.22
CA ASP A 353 6.77 -3.66 -22.24
C ASP A 353 5.93 -4.87 -21.81
N LEU A 354 4.75 -5.01 -22.41
CA LEU A 354 3.77 -6.06 -22.11
C LEU A 354 3.81 -7.14 -23.20
N ALA A 355 4.38 -8.30 -22.87
CA ALA A 355 4.40 -9.46 -23.73
C ALA A 355 3.28 -10.45 -23.35
N PHE A 356 2.70 -11.10 -24.36
CA PHE A 356 1.80 -12.22 -24.18
C PHE A 356 2.40 -13.49 -24.81
N ILE A 357 2.27 -14.62 -24.13
CA ILE A 357 2.39 -15.96 -24.69
C ILE A 357 0.98 -16.56 -24.66
N MET A 358 0.43 -16.86 -25.82
CA MET A 358 -0.89 -17.45 -25.99
C MET A 358 -0.76 -18.87 -26.53
N ASP A 359 -1.27 -19.84 -25.80
CA ASP A 359 -1.37 -21.21 -26.30
C ASP A 359 -2.37 -21.29 -27.47
N THR A 360 -2.04 -22.12 -28.46
CA THR A 360 -2.89 -22.50 -29.59
C THR A 360 -2.84 -24.01 -29.82
N SER A 361 -2.54 -24.80 -28.78
CA SER A 361 -2.54 -26.26 -28.78
C SER A 361 -3.91 -26.86 -29.15
N SER A 362 -3.93 -28.18 -29.38
CA SER A 362 -5.13 -28.90 -29.83
C SER A 362 -6.19 -29.12 -28.75
N SER A 363 -5.92 -28.78 -27.48
CA SER A 363 -6.93 -28.76 -26.39
C SER A 363 -7.88 -27.58 -26.52
N ILE A 364 -7.37 -26.44 -27.00
CA ILE A 364 -8.10 -25.17 -27.14
C ILE A 364 -9.10 -25.27 -28.30
N SER A 365 -10.37 -24.97 -28.04
CA SER A 365 -11.36 -24.88 -29.13
C SER A 365 -11.19 -23.59 -29.94
N GLN A 366 -11.71 -23.55 -31.17
CA GLN A 366 -11.73 -22.30 -31.95
C GLN A 366 -12.41 -21.15 -31.18
N GLN A 367 -13.46 -21.45 -30.40
CA GLN A 367 -14.17 -20.44 -29.59
C GLN A 367 -13.28 -19.91 -28.46
N ASP A 368 -12.54 -20.79 -27.80
CA ASP A 368 -11.59 -20.44 -26.74
C ASP A 368 -10.41 -19.61 -27.28
N PHE A 369 -9.93 -19.93 -28.47
CA PHE A 369 -8.92 -19.13 -29.18
C PHE A 369 -9.43 -17.72 -29.55
N GLU A 370 -10.68 -17.57 -30.00
CA GLU A 370 -11.28 -16.24 -30.19
C GLU A 370 -11.41 -15.47 -28.87
N ALA A 371 -11.78 -16.13 -27.78
CA ALA A 371 -11.86 -15.52 -26.45
C ALA A 371 -10.47 -15.11 -25.91
N ALA A 372 -9.42 -15.93 -26.14
CA ALA A 372 -8.04 -15.59 -25.80
C ALA A 372 -7.56 -14.33 -26.55
N LYS A 373 -7.87 -14.22 -27.85
CA LYS A 373 -7.61 -13.00 -28.65
C LYS A 373 -8.34 -11.79 -28.08
N GLN A 374 -9.62 -11.94 -27.73
CA GLN A 374 -10.44 -10.87 -27.17
C GLN A 374 -9.89 -10.38 -25.82
N PHE A 375 -9.49 -11.28 -24.92
CA PHE A 375 -8.85 -10.95 -23.65
C PHE A 375 -7.56 -10.10 -23.84
N ILE A 376 -6.71 -10.45 -24.81
CA ILE A 376 -5.49 -9.69 -25.11
C ILE A 376 -5.85 -8.30 -25.65
N ILE A 377 -6.87 -8.20 -26.51
CA ILE A 377 -7.40 -6.91 -27.01
C ILE A 377 -7.90 -6.06 -25.85
N ASP A 378 -8.76 -6.59 -24.98
CA ASP A 378 -9.36 -5.81 -23.89
C ASP A 378 -8.40 -5.48 -22.75
N THR A 379 -7.36 -6.29 -22.57
CA THR A 379 -6.22 -5.98 -21.69
C THR A 379 -5.32 -4.91 -22.29
N THR A 380 -5.03 -4.94 -23.60
CA THR A 380 -4.19 -3.90 -24.23
C THR A 380 -4.95 -2.57 -24.42
N ASN A 381 -6.28 -2.60 -24.50
CA ASN A 381 -7.14 -1.42 -24.60
C ASN A 381 -7.15 -0.51 -23.34
N ILE A 382 -6.73 -1.00 -22.16
CA ILE A 382 -6.63 -0.17 -20.95
C ILE A 382 -5.27 0.52 -20.77
N PHE A 383 -4.30 0.27 -21.66
CA PHE A 383 -2.95 0.84 -21.62
C PHE A 383 -2.71 1.83 -22.77
N ASP A 384 -1.83 2.82 -22.58
CA ASP A 384 -1.43 3.74 -23.64
C ASP A 384 -0.46 3.07 -24.64
N VAL A 385 -1.01 2.30 -25.59
CA VAL A 385 -0.24 1.68 -26.68
C VAL A 385 0.21 2.67 -27.77
N THR A 386 -0.06 3.97 -27.61
CA THR A 386 0.33 5.00 -28.59
C THR A 386 1.76 5.50 -28.39
N GLY A 387 2.32 5.33 -27.18
CA GLY A 387 3.71 5.68 -26.91
C GLY A 387 4.34 5.07 -25.65
N ARG A 388 3.59 4.89 -24.56
CA ARG A 388 4.15 4.38 -23.29
C ARG A 388 4.24 2.87 -23.26
N THR A 389 3.17 2.18 -23.65
CA THR A 389 3.09 0.73 -23.67
C THR A 389 3.48 0.19 -25.04
N ARG A 390 4.41 -0.78 -25.06
CA ARG A 390 4.70 -1.60 -26.24
C ARG A 390 4.15 -2.98 -25.98
N VAL A 391 3.53 -3.58 -27.00
CA VAL A 391 2.95 -4.92 -26.92
C VAL A 391 3.76 -5.86 -27.80
N ALA A 392 3.97 -7.09 -27.33
CA ALA A 392 4.47 -8.21 -28.11
C ALA A 392 3.59 -9.44 -27.85
N LEU A 393 3.54 -10.37 -28.82
CA LEU A 393 2.70 -11.57 -28.74
C LEU A 393 3.40 -12.74 -29.42
N ILE A 394 3.54 -13.84 -28.68
CA ILE A 394 3.91 -15.17 -29.17
C ILE A 394 2.66 -16.05 -29.15
N THR A 395 2.44 -16.80 -30.23
CA THR A 395 1.54 -17.97 -30.22
C THR A 395 2.38 -19.24 -30.20
N TYR A 396 1.95 -20.27 -29.46
CA TYR A 396 2.65 -21.56 -29.46
C TYR A 396 1.72 -22.76 -29.54
N SER A 397 2.22 -23.85 -30.11
CA SER A 397 1.66 -25.20 -29.98
C SER A 397 2.80 -26.21 -30.04
N THR A 398 2.96 -26.99 -31.13
CA THR A 398 4.19 -27.77 -31.41
C THR A 398 5.38 -26.88 -31.77
N THR A 399 5.14 -25.61 -32.13
CA THR A 399 6.18 -24.61 -32.39
C THR A 399 5.76 -23.28 -31.78
N ALA A 400 6.72 -22.42 -31.40
CA ALA A 400 6.44 -21.06 -30.92
C ALA A 400 6.81 -20.02 -31.98
N THR A 401 5.96 -19.02 -32.19
CA THR A 401 6.13 -17.98 -33.21
C THR A 401 5.81 -16.60 -32.65
N ILE A 402 6.71 -15.62 -32.82
CA ILE A 402 6.42 -14.20 -32.56
C ILE A 402 5.46 -13.71 -33.65
N ARG A 403 4.21 -13.44 -33.27
CA ARG A 403 3.18 -12.86 -34.16
C ARG A 403 3.20 -11.32 -34.13
N ILE A 404 3.57 -10.73 -32.99
CA ILE A 404 3.72 -9.28 -32.82
C ILE A 404 5.03 -9.00 -32.10
N ASN A 405 5.88 -8.15 -32.69
CA ASN A 405 7.15 -7.71 -32.12
C ASN A 405 7.06 -6.30 -31.51
N TRP A 406 8.01 -5.94 -30.65
CA TRP A 406 7.99 -4.69 -29.89
C TRP A 406 7.86 -3.44 -30.77
N GLY A 407 6.80 -2.66 -30.54
CA GLY A 407 6.59 -1.38 -31.21
C GLY A 407 6.21 -1.47 -32.69
N GLN A 408 5.88 -2.68 -33.19
CA GLN A 408 5.34 -2.93 -34.53
C GLN A 408 3.99 -2.21 -34.74
N PHE A 409 3.16 -2.15 -33.71
CA PHE A 409 1.90 -1.41 -33.68
C PHE A 409 1.95 -0.30 -32.63
N ARG A 410 1.37 0.86 -32.96
CA ARG A 410 1.33 2.06 -32.09
C ARG A 410 -0.06 2.72 -32.04
N SER A 411 -1.09 1.92 -32.25
CA SER A 411 -2.49 2.32 -32.08
C SER A 411 -3.34 1.11 -31.75
N HIS A 412 -4.38 1.31 -30.93
CA HIS A 412 -5.35 0.26 -30.62
C HIS A 412 -5.95 -0.34 -31.89
N VAL A 413 -6.35 0.48 -32.87
CA VAL A 413 -6.95 0.00 -34.13
C VAL A 413 -6.02 -0.96 -34.88
N SER A 414 -4.74 -0.59 -35.05
CA SER A 414 -3.77 -1.45 -35.74
C SER A 414 -3.41 -2.71 -34.95
N LEU A 415 -3.32 -2.60 -33.62
CA LEU A 415 -2.98 -3.72 -32.75
C LEU A 415 -4.14 -4.74 -32.72
N ASN A 416 -5.37 -4.26 -32.50
CA ASN A 416 -6.56 -5.09 -32.42
C ASN A 416 -6.85 -5.78 -33.76
N HIS A 417 -6.61 -5.10 -34.91
CA HIS A 417 -6.70 -5.74 -36.23
C HIS A 417 -5.66 -6.86 -36.40
N ALA A 418 -4.43 -6.65 -35.96
CA ALA A 418 -3.36 -7.66 -36.03
C ALA A 418 -3.61 -8.86 -35.12
N ILE A 419 -4.18 -8.65 -33.92
CA ILE A 419 -4.58 -9.74 -33.01
C ILE A 419 -5.77 -10.51 -33.59
N ASN A 420 -6.82 -9.82 -34.07
CA ASN A 420 -7.99 -10.48 -34.65
C ASN A 420 -7.65 -11.35 -35.87
N GLY A 421 -6.70 -10.90 -36.70
CA GLY A 421 -6.22 -11.62 -37.88
C GLY A 421 -5.24 -12.78 -37.60
N LEU A 422 -5.09 -13.22 -36.36
CA LEU A 422 -4.27 -14.40 -36.04
C LEU A 422 -5.05 -15.69 -36.36
N ASP A 423 -4.45 -16.52 -37.20
CA ASP A 423 -4.88 -17.91 -37.43
C ASP A 423 -4.59 -18.80 -36.22
N TYR A 424 -5.53 -19.71 -35.94
CA TYR A 424 -5.41 -20.79 -34.96
C TYR A 424 -4.53 -21.91 -35.52
N THR A 425 -3.51 -22.31 -34.75
CA THR A 425 -2.45 -23.25 -35.18
C THR A 425 -2.33 -24.45 -34.24
N PRO A 426 -3.27 -25.42 -34.32
CA PRO A 426 -3.31 -26.59 -33.42
C PRO A 426 -2.02 -27.41 -33.47
N GLY A 427 -1.68 -28.00 -32.32
CA GLY A 427 -0.50 -28.85 -32.13
C GLY A 427 -0.42 -29.40 -30.71
N GLY A 428 0.79 -29.71 -30.25
CA GLY A 428 1.11 -29.98 -28.84
C GLY A 428 1.17 -28.70 -28.00
N THR A 429 1.76 -28.79 -26.80
CA THR A 429 1.79 -27.70 -25.81
C THR A 429 3.24 -27.45 -25.37
N GLU A 430 4.07 -26.91 -26.27
CA GLU A 430 5.51 -26.69 -26.07
C GLU A 430 5.80 -25.38 -25.28
N THR A 431 5.31 -25.31 -24.04
CA THR A 431 5.40 -24.12 -23.17
C THR A 431 6.85 -23.65 -22.97
N ALA A 432 7.78 -24.59 -22.78
CA ALA A 432 9.22 -24.32 -22.67
C ALA A 432 9.80 -23.58 -23.88
N LEU A 433 9.37 -23.93 -25.10
CA LEU A 433 9.82 -23.31 -26.34
C LEU A 433 9.34 -21.85 -26.43
N ALA A 434 8.10 -21.57 -26.01
CA ALA A 434 7.54 -20.22 -25.97
C ALA A 434 8.25 -19.31 -24.96
N LEU A 435 8.55 -19.84 -23.77
CA LEU A 435 9.31 -19.13 -22.73
C LEU A 435 10.73 -18.79 -23.19
N ASN A 436 11.45 -19.76 -23.78
CA ASN A 436 12.79 -19.52 -24.33
C ASN A 436 12.77 -18.52 -25.50
N LEU A 437 11.79 -18.60 -26.41
CA LEU A 437 11.62 -17.64 -27.51
C LEU A 437 11.37 -16.21 -27.00
N ALA A 438 10.53 -16.06 -25.97
CA ALA A 438 10.29 -14.77 -25.33
C ALA A 438 11.57 -14.20 -24.72
N ARG A 439 12.28 -14.99 -23.92
CA ARG A 439 13.56 -14.63 -23.29
C ARG A 439 14.59 -14.17 -24.33
N GLU A 440 14.87 -15.02 -25.30
CA GLU A 440 15.99 -14.87 -26.24
C GLU A 440 15.74 -13.86 -27.35
N GLN A 441 14.49 -13.68 -27.80
CA GLN A 441 14.18 -12.86 -28.97
C GLN A 441 13.27 -11.65 -28.73
N LEU A 442 12.45 -11.66 -27.67
CA LEU A 442 11.68 -10.49 -27.24
C LEU A 442 12.42 -9.72 -26.14
N PHE A 443 12.69 -10.31 -24.99
CA PHE A 443 13.23 -9.56 -23.84
C PHE A 443 14.68 -9.11 -24.04
N SER A 444 15.48 -9.83 -24.83
CA SER A 444 16.77 -9.34 -25.35
C SER A 444 16.68 -8.02 -26.17
N LYS A 445 15.48 -7.64 -26.61
CA LYS A 445 15.14 -6.42 -27.37
C LYS A 445 14.08 -5.56 -26.65
N ALA A 446 13.75 -5.87 -25.40
CA ALA A 446 12.93 -4.99 -24.56
C ALA A 446 13.63 -3.64 -24.38
N ARG A 447 12.89 -2.63 -23.93
CA ARG A 447 13.50 -1.39 -23.46
C ARG A 447 14.40 -1.80 -22.29
N PRO A 448 15.68 -1.38 -22.26
CA PRO A 448 16.51 -1.65 -21.10
C PRO A 448 15.83 -1.02 -19.90
N ASN A 449 15.58 -1.81 -18.86
CA ASN A 449 14.99 -1.36 -17.61
C ASN A 449 15.99 -0.48 -16.87
N ALA A 450 16.12 0.76 -17.35
CA ALA A 450 17.06 1.80 -16.98
C ALA A 450 18.58 1.47 -17.18
N VAL A 451 18.99 0.20 -17.25
CA VAL A 451 20.39 -0.31 -17.20
C VAL A 451 21.39 0.23 -18.25
N LYS A 452 20.98 1.01 -19.27
CA LYS A 452 21.91 1.65 -20.22
C LYS A 452 21.74 3.17 -20.24
N GLY A 453 22.75 3.86 -19.73
CA GLY A 453 22.69 5.28 -19.41
C GLY A 453 22.53 6.21 -20.61
N MET A 454 21.32 6.73 -20.81
CA MET A 454 21.04 8.07 -21.34
C MET A 454 19.54 8.38 -21.22
N GLN A 455 19.14 9.16 -20.20
CA GLN A 455 17.79 9.75 -20.01
C GLN A 455 16.58 8.81 -20.29
N SER A 456 16.76 7.50 -20.21
CA SER A 456 15.74 6.53 -20.58
C SER A 456 14.70 6.42 -19.47
N ARG A 457 13.43 6.63 -19.84
CA ARG A 457 12.30 6.14 -19.05
C ARG A 457 12.47 4.64 -18.95
N GLY A 458 12.79 4.15 -17.76
CA GLY A 458 12.83 2.71 -17.51
C GLY A 458 11.44 2.13 -17.77
N SER A 459 11.40 0.93 -18.34
CA SER A 459 10.18 0.16 -18.48
C SER A 459 9.93 -0.76 -17.30
N ASN A 460 8.69 -1.18 -17.11
CA ASN A 460 8.37 -2.47 -16.52
C ASN A 460 8.30 -3.50 -17.65
N SER A 461 8.97 -4.64 -17.52
CA SER A 461 8.84 -5.78 -18.45
C SER A 461 7.90 -6.81 -17.82
N VAL A 462 6.74 -7.05 -18.44
CA VAL A 462 5.72 -7.98 -17.95
C VAL A 462 5.40 -9.01 -19.02
N LEU A 463 5.43 -10.28 -18.65
CA LEU A 463 5.06 -11.42 -19.48
C LEU A 463 3.78 -12.04 -18.94
N VAL A 464 2.73 -12.11 -19.74
CA VAL A 464 1.50 -12.84 -19.42
C VAL A 464 1.46 -14.12 -20.25
N LEU A 465 1.51 -15.28 -19.61
CA LEU A 465 1.35 -16.58 -20.25
C LEU A 465 -0.07 -17.10 -20.02
N VAL A 466 -0.74 -17.55 -21.08
CA VAL A 466 -2.09 -18.13 -21.04
C VAL A 466 -2.05 -19.54 -21.63
N THR A 467 -2.49 -20.54 -20.85
CA THR A 467 -2.51 -21.98 -21.21
C THR A 467 -3.76 -22.67 -20.65
N ASP A 468 -4.30 -23.67 -21.35
CA ASP A 468 -5.37 -24.56 -20.84
C ASP A 468 -4.87 -25.98 -20.48
N GLY A 469 -3.65 -26.30 -20.91
CA GLY A 469 -3.05 -27.62 -20.75
C GLY A 469 -1.81 -27.62 -19.84
N GLN A 470 -1.44 -28.83 -19.45
CA GLN A 470 -0.12 -29.16 -18.95
C GLN A 470 0.87 -29.10 -20.12
N SER A 471 2.10 -28.64 -19.90
CA SER A 471 3.11 -28.67 -20.96
C SER A 471 3.49 -30.09 -21.36
N HIS A 472 4.10 -30.24 -22.54
CA HIS A 472 4.56 -31.55 -23.00
C HIS A 472 5.69 -32.12 -22.12
N ASP A 473 6.53 -31.26 -21.55
CA ASP A 473 7.58 -31.62 -20.59
C ASP A 473 7.69 -30.54 -19.50
N THR A 474 7.28 -30.89 -18.27
CA THR A 474 7.29 -29.98 -17.12
C THR A 474 8.70 -29.68 -16.62
N ILE A 475 9.69 -30.54 -16.85
CA ILE A 475 11.08 -30.32 -16.45
C ILE A 475 11.71 -29.23 -17.33
N ASP A 476 11.49 -29.30 -18.64
CA ASP A 476 11.97 -28.29 -19.58
C ASP A 476 11.21 -26.96 -19.41
N THR A 477 9.91 -26.99 -19.12
CA THR A 477 9.14 -25.78 -18.80
C THR A 477 9.64 -25.11 -17.51
N ASN A 478 9.89 -25.88 -16.44
CA ASN A 478 10.49 -25.37 -15.21
C ASN A 478 11.91 -24.80 -15.44
N ASN A 479 12.72 -25.42 -16.31
CA ASN A 479 14.03 -24.91 -16.67
C ASN A 479 13.95 -23.60 -17.46
N ALA A 480 13.04 -23.49 -18.43
CA ALA A 480 12.83 -22.28 -19.22
C ALA A 480 12.32 -21.12 -18.33
N ALA A 481 11.35 -21.39 -17.43
CA ALA A 481 10.87 -20.42 -16.46
C ALA A 481 11.99 -19.89 -15.55
N ARG A 482 12.81 -20.78 -14.98
CA ARG A 482 13.99 -20.40 -14.19
C ARG A 482 14.96 -19.52 -14.98
N LEU A 483 15.16 -19.77 -16.27
CA LEU A 483 16.00 -18.92 -17.12
C LEU A 483 15.38 -17.53 -17.36
N VAL A 484 14.06 -17.44 -17.55
CA VAL A 484 13.35 -16.14 -17.61
C VAL A 484 13.52 -15.35 -16.31
N HIS A 485 13.35 -16.00 -15.15
CA HIS A 485 13.56 -15.35 -13.85
C HIS A 485 15.02 -14.92 -13.63
N GLN A 486 15.99 -15.59 -14.27
CA GLN A 486 17.42 -15.26 -14.18
C GLN A 486 17.84 -14.03 -15.00
N GLU A 487 17.05 -13.58 -15.98
CA GLU A 487 17.22 -12.24 -16.59
C GLU A 487 16.96 -11.14 -15.54
N GLY A 488 16.19 -11.46 -14.49
CA GLY A 488 16.03 -10.67 -13.27
C GLY A 488 15.01 -9.54 -13.32
N ASP A 489 14.62 -9.09 -14.52
CA ASP A 489 13.82 -7.89 -14.74
C ASP A 489 12.47 -8.13 -15.44
N ILE A 490 12.08 -9.39 -15.62
CA ILE A 490 10.81 -9.81 -16.23
C ILE A 490 9.84 -10.31 -15.15
N LEU A 491 8.70 -9.64 -14.99
CA LEU A 491 7.61 -10.10 -14.15
C LEU A 491 6.70 -11.05 -14.95
N VAL A 492 6.64 -12.31 -14.54
CA VAL A 492 5.85 -13.36 -15.22
C VAL A 492 4.54 -13.60 -14.47
N LEU A 493 3.43 -13.41 -15.18
CA LEU A 493 2.08 -13.75 -14.75
C LEU A 493 1.63 -15.00 -15.51
N ALA A 494 1.25 -16.05 -14.79
CA ALA A 494 0.83 -17.33 -15.38
C ALA A 494 -0.69 -17.50 -15.22
N VAL A 495 -1.39 -17.73 -16.33
CA VAL A 495 -2.85 -17.86 -16.39
C VAL A 495 -3.21 -19.26 -16.87
N GLY A 496 -3.76 -20.07 -15.97
CA GLY A 496 -4.39 -21.34 -16.30
C GLY A 496 -5.87 -21.18 -16.61
N VAL A 497 -6.34 -21.85 -17.65
CA VAL A 497 -7.76 -21.87 -18.02
C VAL A 497 -8.32 -23.29 -17.89
N GLY A 498 -9.44 -23.43 -17.20
CA GLY A 498 -10.10 -24.71 -16.95
C GLY A 498 -9.49 -25.50 -15.78
N ASP A 499 -9.78 -26.80 -15.78
CA ASP A 499 -9.51 -27.70 -14.64
C ASP A 499 -8.33 -28.67 -14.86
N LEU A 500 -7.76 -28.71 -16.07
CA LEU A 500 -6.71 -29.66 -16.44
C LEU A 500 -5.28 -29.12 -16.24
N VAL A 501 -5.14 -27.82 -15.97
CA VAL A 501 -3.84 -27.15 -15.81
C VAL A 501 -3.15 -27.58 -14.52
N ASP A 502 -1.85 -27.89 -14.62
CA ASP A 502 -1.00 -28.16 -13.47
C ASP A 502 -0.69 -26.84 -12.73
N LEU A 503 -1.21 -26.70 -11.51
CA LEU A 503 -0.99 -25.52 -10.68
C LEU A 503 0.47 -25.37 -10.22
N ASP A 504 1.20 -26.46 -10.02
CA ASP A 504 2.60 -26.41 -9.60
C ASP A 504 3.50 -26.01 -10.78
N GLU A 505 3.17 -26.44 -12.00
CA GLU A 505 3.78 -25.91 -13.23
C GLU A 505 3.54 -24.39 -13.37
N LEU A 506 2.29 -23.91 -13.23
CA LEU A 506 2.01 -22.47 -13.27
C LEU A 506 2.74 -21.70 -12.16
N HIS A 507 2.83 -22.26 -10.96
CA HIS A 507 3.54 -21.64 -9.84
C HIS A 507 5.06 -21.50 -10.11
N ASN A 508 5.66 -22.46 -10.82
CA ASN A 508 7.06 -22.40 -11.24
C ASN A 508 7.29 -21.44 -12.42
N ILE A 509 6.31 -21.27 -13.31
CA ILE A 509 6.35 -20.27 -14.39
C ILE A 509 6.24 -18.84 -13.83
N ALA A 510 5.29 -18.61 -12.91
CA ALA A 510 5.02 -17.31 -12.34
C ALA A 510 6.18 -16.76 -11.50
N SER A 511 6.32 -15.43 -11.45
CA SER A 511 7.28 -14.79 -10.54
C SER A 511 6.86 -14.93 -9.07
N SER A 512 7.83 -14.90 -8.16
CA SER A 512 7.56 -14.96 -6.71
C SER A 512 6.86 -13.69 -6.18
N PRO A 513 5.91 -13.78 -5.22
CA PRO A 513 5.31 -15.01 -4.72
C PRO A 513 4.28 -15.56 -5.73
N ALA A 514 4.41 -16.84 -6.06
CA ALA A 514 3.66 -17.47 -7.14
C ALA A 514 2.13 -17.29 -6.99
N CYS A 515 1.59 -17.42 -5.78
CA CYS A 515 0.17 -17.24 -5.50
C CYS A 515 -0.42 -15.87 -5.88
N LYS A 516 0.41 -14.81 -6.03
CA LYS A 516 0.01 -13.46 -6.45
C LYS A 516 0.05 -13.28 -7.96
N HIS A 517 0.87 -14.07 -8.65
CA HIS A 517 1.18 -13.93 -10.08
C HIS A 517 0.67 -15.11 -10.92
N THR A 518 0.20 -16.18 -10.28
CA THR A 518 -0.58 -17.27 -10.86
C THR A 518 -2.06 -16.96 -10.73
N PHE A 519 -2.81 -17.17 -11.82
CA PHE A 519 -4.24 -17.00 -11.92
C PHE A 519 -4.87 -18.26 -12.51
N ARG A 520 -6.05 -18.63 -12.04
CA ARG A 520 -6.86 -19.70 -12.66
C ARG A 520 -8.27 -19.19 -12.88
N VAL A 521 -8.80 -19.42 -14.08
CA VAL A 521 -10.20 -19.16 -14.42
C VAL A 521 -10.85 -20.42 -14.96
N ALA A 522 -12.18 -20.56 -14.86
CA ALA A 522 -12.85 -21.78 -15.29
C ALA A 522 -12.98 -21.90 -16.81
N ALA A 523 -13.00 -20.79 -17.54
CA ALA A 523 -13.15 -20.73 -19.00
C ALA A 523 -12.53 -19.45 -19.58
N TYR A 524 -12.28 -19.43 -20.89
CA TYR A 524 -11.61 -18.31 -21.56
C TYR A 524 -12.41 -16.99 -21.54
N ASP A 525 -13.74 -17.06 -21.44
CA ASP A 525 -14.63 -15.90 -21.30
C ASP A 525 -14.56 -15.22 -19.92
N GLN A 526 -13.89 -15.84 -18.94
CA GLN A 526 -13.68 -15.29 -17.60
C GLN A 526 -12.32 -14.59 -17.43
N ILE A 527 -11.39 -14.68 -18.39
CA ILE A 527 -10.04 -14.11 -18.27
C ILE A 527 -10.10 -12.57 -18.17
N ASP A 528 -11.14 -11.92 -18.68
CA ASP A 528 -11.39 -10.47 -18.54
C ASP A 528 -11.35 -9.94 -17.10
N ALA A 529 -11.61 -10.80 -16.11
CA ALA A 529 -11.42 -10.49 -14.70
C ALA A 529 -9.97 -10.08 -14.38
N LEU A 530 -9.01 -10.76 -14.98
CA LEU A 530 -7.58 -10.59 -14.73
C LEU A 530 -7.05 -9.25 -15.24
N ARG A 531 -7.78 -8.56 -16.12
CA ARG A 531 -7.43 -7.23 -16.63
C ARG A 531 -7.20 -6.22 -15.49
N GLN A 532 -8.03 -6.23 -14.43
CA GLN A 532 -7.84 -5.33 -13.29
C GLN A 532 -6.59 -5.72 -12.48
N GLU A 533 -6.32 -7.02 -12.32
CA GLU A 533 -5.13 -7.50 -11.61
C GLU A 533 -3.85 -7.20 -12.38
N ILE A 534 -3.80 -7.48 -13.69
CA ILE A 534 -2.70 -7.10 -14.59
C ILE A 534 -2.49 -5.58 -14.53
N GLN A 535 -3.55 -4.77 -14.53
CA GLN A 535 -3.44 -3.32 -14.38
C GLN A 535 -2.82 -2.92 -13.04
N GLN A 536 -3.31 -3.44 -11.90
CA GLN A 536 -2.74 -3.10 -10.58
C GLN A 536 -1.28 -3.55 -10.44
N ILE A 537 -0.96 -4.75 -10.91
CA ILE A 537 0.38 -5.35 -10.83
C ILE A 537 1.38 -4.60 -11.72
N THR A 538 1.07 -4.40 -13.01
CA THR A 538 1.93 -3.63 -13.95
C THR A 538 2.15 -2.19 -13.47
N CYS A 539 1.14 -1.61 -12.82
CA CYS A 539 1.16 -0.25 -12.32
C CYS A 539 2.04 -0.11 -11.06
N ARG A 540 1.94 -1.04 -10.10
CA ARG A 540 2.73 -1.03 -8.86
C ARG A 540 4.13 -1.64 -9.00
N ALA A 541 4.43 -2.30 -10.12
CA ALA A 541 5.73 -2.89 -10.37
C ALA A 541 6.85 -1.82 -10.32
N PRO A 542 7.90 -2.03 -9.49
CA PRO A 542 8.99 -1.08 -9.32
C PRO A 542 9.95 -1.10 -10.52
N LEU A 543 10.35 0.08 -10.97
CA LEU A 543 11.35 0.25 -12.03
C LEU A 543 12.73 -0.16 -11.52
N ILE A 544 13.46 -0.98 -12.28
CA ILE A 544 14.86 -1.27 -11.97
C ILE A 544 15.67 0.03 -12.07
N LEU A 545 16.42 0.38 -11.02
CA LEU A 545 17.33 1.53 -10.99
C LEU A 545 18.76 1.05 -10.81
N GLY A 546 19.52 1.03 -11.91
CA GLY A 546 20.86 0.44 -11.94
C GLY A 546 21.87 1.17 -11.05
N ILE A 547 22.87 0.44 -10.56
CA ILE A 547 23.98 1.03 -9.80
C ILE A 547 24.69 2.10 -10.64
N ASN A 548 25.01 3.24 -10.00
CA ASN A 548 25.55 4.47 -10.58
C ASN A 548 24.61 5.24 -11.53
N GLN A 549 23.38 4.77 -11.75
CA GLN A 549 22.41 5.48 -12.56
C GLN A 549 21.73 6.61 -11.78
N THR A 550 21.67 7.80 -12.37
CA THR A 550 20.86 8.90 -11.85
C THR A 550 19.50 8.93 -12.53
N VAL A 551 18.42 8.91 -11.73
CA VAL A 551 17.05 9.16 -12.18
C VAL A 551 16.55 10.47 -11.57
N THR A 552 15.74 11.22 -12.31
CA THR A 552 15.02 12.40 -11.78
C THR A 552 13.57 12.31 -12.20
N CYS A 553 12.66 12.43 -11.23
CA CYS A 553 11.21 12.35 -11.44
C CYS A 553 10.50 13.52 -10.76
N ALA A 554 9.33 13.89 -11.28
CA ALA A 554 8.43 14.86 -10.65
C ALA A 554 7.57 14.15 -9.60
N MET A 555 7.24 14.81 -8.48
CA MET A 555 6.73 14.14 -7.28
C MET A 555 5.49 13.25 -7.46
N CYS A 556 4.52 13.61 -8.30
CA CYS A 556 3.32 12.79 -8.58
C CYS A 556 3.52 11.73 -9.68
N HIS A 557 4.73 11.65 -10.23
CA HIS A 557 5.08 10.86 -11.41
C HIS A 557 6.37 10.06 -11.19
N CYS A 558 6.80 9.94 -9.93
CA CYS A 558 7.84 9.01 -9.53
C CYS A 558 7.25 7.60 -9.46
N SER A 559 7.91 6.62 -10.08
CA SER A 559 7.63 5.21 -9.82
C SER A 559 8.31 4.78 -8.51
N PRO A 560 7.84 3.71 -7.86
CA PRO A 560 8.70 2.95 -6.97
C PRO A 560 9.89 2.38 -7.77
N TYR A 561 11.03 2.20 -7.11
CA TYR A 561 12.27 1.70 -7.72
C TYR A 561 12.79 0.47 -7.00
N ALA A 562 13.39 -0.46 -7.75
CA ALA A 562 14.10 -1.61 -7.25
C ALA A 562 15.59 -1.48 -7.62
N VAL A 563 16.46 -1.35 -6.63
CA VAL A 563 17.92 -1.24 -6.85
C VAL A 563 18.53 -2.63 -6.73
N PRO A 564 19.19 -3.17 -7.77
CA PRO A 564 19.80 -4.51 -7.72
C PRO A 564 20.95 -4.52 -6.72
N ILE A 565 20.99 -5.56 -5.88
CA ILE A 565 22.00 -5.72 -4.83
C ILE A 565 23.27 -6.32 -5.43
N PRO A 566 24.42 -5.60 -5.45
CA PRO A 566 25.68 -6.17 -5.88
C PRO A 566 26.16 -7.23 -4.89
N LEU A 567 26.89 -8.24 -5.38
CA LEU A 567 27.47 -9.27 -4.52
C LEU A 567 28.52 -8.65 -3.60
N ARG A 568 28.28 -8.76 -2.28
CA ARG A 568 29.15 -8.35 -1.15
C ARG A 568 29.17 -6.87 -0.78
N ASP A 569 28.88 -5.94 -1.70
CA ASP A 569 28.94 -4.51 -1.38
C ASP A 569 27.61 -3.95 -0.83
N LYS A 570 27.70 -2.97 0.07
CA LYS A 570 26.51 -2.19 0.51
C LYS A 570 26.12 -1.14 -0.52
N ILE A 571 24.82 -0.96 -0.74
CA ILE A 571 24.27 0.12 -1.57
C ILE A 571 24.17 1.41 -0.75
N ARG A 572 24.45 2.56 -1.36
CA ARG A 572 24.15 3.89 -0.80
C ARG A 572 23.26 4.67 -1.76
N ILE A 573 22.06 5.05 -1.34
CA ILE A 573 21.13 5.86 -2.13
C ILE A 573 21.45 7.33 -1.89
N GLU A 574 22.08 8.00 -2.86
CA GLU A 574 22.23 9.46 -2.87
C GLU A 574 20.93 10.11 -3.33
N SER A 575 20.47 11.15 -2.64
CA SER A 575 19.22 11.84 -2.94
C SER A 575 19.32 13.36 -2.81
N SER A 576 18.74 14.06 -3.78
CA SER A 576 18.56 15.51 -3.75
C SER A 576 17.18 15.89 -4.30
N THR A 577 16.68 17.07 -3.95
CA THR A 577 15.35 17.50 -4.39
C THR A 577 15.29 19.01 -4.64
N THR A 578 14.44 19.42 -5.58
CA THR A 578 14.04 20.82 -5.74
C THR A 578 12.83 21.18 -4.86
N CYS A 579 12.16 20.21 -4.25
CA CYS A 579 11.06 20.38 -3.32
C CYS A 579 11.52 20.97 -1.97
N SER A 580 10.59 21.51 -1.19
CA SER A 580 10.89 22.03 0.16
C SER A 580 11.34 20.91 1.09
N HIS A 581 10.53 19.85 1.22
CA HIS A 581 10.81 18.63 1.96
C HIS A 581 10.12 17.44 1.28
N VAL A 582 10.79 16.30 1.26
CA VAL A 582 10.26 15.00 0.80
C VAL A 582 10.81 13.89 1.68
N TYR A 583 10.08 12.79 1.81
CA TYR A 583 10.57 11.57 2.44
C TYR A 583 10.86 10.50 1.38
N VAL A 584 11.96 9.79 1.56
CA VAL A 584 12.32 8.59 0.79
C VAL A 584 12.27 7.40 1.72
N TYR A 585 11.44 6.43 1.41
CA TYR A 585 11.24 5.20 2.16
C TYR A 585 11.94 4.04 1.46
N THR A 586 12.47 3.10 2.23
CA THR A 586 13.22 1.95 1.70
C THR A 586 12.96 0.67 2.48
N ASP A 587 13.03 -0.47 1.80
CA ASP A 587 12.85 -1.80 2.40
C ASP A 587 13.49 -2.88 1.52
N TYR A 588 13.75 -4.05 2.11
CA TYR A 588 14.17 -5.27 1.40
C TYR A 588 13.00 -6.22 1.12
N ASN A 589 11.92 -6.11 1.91
CA ASN A 589 10.78 -7.02 1.97
C ASN A 589 9.44 -6.28 1.77
N ASN A 590 9.48 -5.02 1.32
CA ASN A 590 8.33 -4.26 0.85
C ASN A 590 8.69 -3.66 -0.51
N ALA A 591 8.00 -4.05 -1.58
CA ALA A 591 8.20 -3.45 -2.91
C ALA A 591 7.66 -2.02 -3.00
N TYR A 592 6.78 -1.61 -2.08
CA TYR A 592 6.17 -0.29 -2.00
C TYR A 592 6.30 0.30 -0.58
N PRO A 593 7.53 0.60 -0.12
CA PRO A 593 7.75 1.14 1.22
C PRO A 593 7.07 2.52 1.36
N SER A 594 6.57 2.83 2.55
CA SER A 594 5.75 4.03 2.79
C SER A 594 5.87 4.50 4.24
N SER A 595 5.21 5.61 4.58
CA SER A 595 5.13 6.10 5.97
C SER A 595 4.53 5.05 6.92
N SER A 596 3.63 4.21 6.41
CA SER A 596 2.97 3.18 7.22
C SER A 596 3.81 1.91 7.43
N ARG A 597 4.73 1.61 6.52
CA ARG A 597 5.61 0.42 6.57
C ARG A 597 6.81 0.58 5.63
N ALA A 598 7.97 0.78 6.22
CA ALA A 598 9.27 0.76 5.58
C ALA A 598 10.31 0.23 6.58
N GLY A 599 11.45 -0.28 6.08
CA GLY A 599 12.57 -0.61 6.94
C GLY A 599 13.29 0.64 7.45
N HIS A 600 13.52 1.60 6.55
CA HIS A 600 14.22 2.87 6.84
C HIS A 600 13.61 4.02 6.04
N SER A 601 13.71 5.25 6.58
CA SER A 601 13.31 6.48 5.90
C SER A 601 14.42 7.54 5.95
N MET A 602 14.41 8.48 5.02
CA MET A 602 15.21 9.71 5.12
C MET A 602 14.41 10.93 4.64
N SER A 603 14.58 12.06 5.33
CA SER A 603 14.12 13.35 4.83
C SER A 603 15.16 13.95 3.90
N VAL A 604 14.71 14.52 2.78
CA VAL A 604 15.53 15.24 1.80
C VAL A 604 14.90 16.62 1.60
N SER A 605 15.73 17.67 1.52
CA SER A 605 15.28 19.05 1.30
C SER A 605 16.20 19.79 0.34
N ARG A 606 15.74 20.89 -0.26
CA ARG A 606 16.55 21.71 -1.17
C ARG A 606 17.87 22.20 -0.55
N SER A 607 17.87 22.48 0.76
CA SER A 607 19.04 22.93 1.52
C SER A 607 19.88 21.79 2.12
N SER A 608 19.35 20.56 2.13
CA SER A 608 20.03 19.37 2.65
C SER A 608 19.72 18.17 1.77
N PRO A 609 20.50 17.96 0.68
CA PRO A 609 20.67 16.64 0.08
C PRO A 609 21.04 15.61 1.16
N ASN A 610 20.69 14.35 0.94
CA ASN A 610 20.89 13.30 1.92
C ASN A 610 21.37 12.01 1.22
N SER A 611 21.94 11.08 1.99
CA SER A 611 22.23 9.75 1.46
C SER A 611 22.02 8.68 2.51
N MET A 612 21.28 7.63 2.16
CA MET A 612 21.04 6.48 3.03
C MET A 612 21.96 5.32 2.64
N LEU A 613 22.68 4.75 3.61
CA LEU A 613 23.36 3.48 3.44
C LEU A 613 22.36 2.35 3.68
N ALA A 614 22.21 1.45 2.71
CA ALA A 614 21.37 0.27 2.85
C ALA A 614 21.89 -0.64 3.98
N PRO A 615 21.02 -1.30 4.75
CA PRO A 615 21.42 -2.32 5.72
C PRO A 615 22.13 -3.50 5.06
N THR A 616 22.61 -4.47 5.84
CA THR A 616 23.06 -5.73 5.26
C THR A 616 21.84 -6.51 4.73
N PRO A 617 21.83 -6.95 3.46
CA PRO A 617 20.72 -7.73 2.89
C PRO A 617 20.65 -9.14 3.49
N GLY A 618 19.45 -9.74 3.49
CA GLY A 618 19.29 -11.16 3.75
C GLY A 618 19.71 -12.02 2.55
N SER A 619 19.88 -13.33 2.76
CA SER A 619 20.37 -14.27 1.73
C SER A 619 19.53 -14.34 0.45
N ASN A 620 18.25 -13.96 0.54
CA ASN A 620 17.27 -14.10 -0.53
C ASN A 620 16.89 -12.75 -1.15
N ASN A 621 17.42 -11.63 -0.65
CA ASN A 621 17.11 -10.31 -1.20
C ASN A 621 17.94 -10.07 -2.46
N GLN A 622 17.28 -9.88 -3.59
CA GLN A 622 17.88 -9.49 -4.88
C GLN A 622 17.84 -7.97 -5.10
N TYR A 623 16.86 -7.29 -4.49
CA TYR A 623 16.57 -5.87 -4.67
C TYR A 623 16.43 -5.14 -3.34
N TYR A 624 16.90 -3.90 -3.31
CA TYR A 624 16.57 -2.92 -2.28
C TYR A 624 15.56 -1.93 -2.86
N TYR A 625 14.35 -1.92 -2.31
CA TYR A 625 13.25 -1.11 -2.83
C TYR A 625 13.30 0.30 -2.27
N VAL A 626 12.98 1.27 -3.11
CA VAL A 626 13.00 2.71 -2.81
C VAL A 626 11.70 3.32 -3.33
N ASN A 627 10.99 4.04 -2.48
CA ASN A 627 9.78 4.78 -2.84
C ASN A 627 9.81 6.19 -2.25
N ILE A 628 9.04 7.10 -2.84
CA ILE A 628 9.03 8.51 -2.49
C ILE A 628 7.63 8.87 -1.99
N ASP A 629 7.55 9.63 -0.89
CA ASP A 629 6.28 10.13 -0.36
C ASP A 629 5.63 11.14 -1.32
N GLN A 630 4.51 10.74 -1.93
CA GLN A 630 3.74 11.57 -2.88
C GLN A 630 2.52 12.24 -2.24
N THR A 631 2.29 12.03 -0.93
CA THR A 631 1.03 12.43 -0.27
C THR A 631 0.86 13.94 -0.10
N SER A 632 1.94 14.72 -0.24
CA SER A 632 1.89 16.19 -0.15
C SER A 632 1.43 16.84 -1.46
N SER A 633 0.13 17.19 -1.51
CA SER A 633 -0.50 17.89 -2.64
C SER A 633 0.18 19.21 -3.04
N SER A 634 0.88 19.86 -2.10
CA SER A 634 1.70 21.06 -2.31
C SER A 634 3.00 20.78 -3.08
N ALA A 635 3.66 19.65 -2.84
CA ALA A 635 4.82 19.24 -3.66
C ALA A 635 4.35 18.93 -5.09
N CYS A 636 3.23 18.23 -5.21
CA CYS A 636 2.62 17.85 -6.47
C CYS A 636 2.26 19.04 -7.38
N SER A 637 1.59 20.05 -6.83
CA SER A 637 1.21 21.26 -7.57
C SER A 637 2.39 22.19 -7.93
N SER A 638 3.54 22.03 -7.27
CA SER A 638 4.73 22.87 -7.50
C SER A 638 5.60 22.45 -8.69
N GLY A 639 5.34 21.28 -9.29
CA GLY A 639 6.19 20.72 -10.36
C GLY A 639 7.60 20.33 -9.90
N CYS A 640 7.83 20.24 -8.59
CA CYS A 640 9.15 19.92 -8.05
C CYS A 640 9.55 18.46 -8.29
N THR A 641 10.86 18.24 -8.23
CA THR A 641 11.53 17.01 -8.62
C THR A 641 12.39 16.45 -7.50
N ILE A 642 12.56 15.13 -7.52
CA ILE A 642 13.56 14.41 -6.73
C ILE A 642 14.51 13.68 -7.67
N THR A 643 15.78 13.68 -7.31
CA THR A 643 16.86 12.99 -8.02
C THR A 643 17.43 11.93 -7.10
N LEU A 644 17.42 10.68 -7.56
CA LEU A 644 17.97 9.51 -6.84
C LEU A 644 19.19 8.99 -7.59
N THR A 645 20.19 8.49 -6.88
CA THR A 645 21.34 7.77 -7.48
C THR A 645 21.88 6.71 -6.51
N PRO A 646 21.62 5.41 -6.74
CA PRO A 646 22.32 4.37 -6.01
C PRO A 646 23.81 4.31 -6.40
N ARG A 647 24.66 4.18 -5.39
CA ARG A 647 26.09 3.94 -5.50
C ARG A 647 26.44 2.63 -4.82
N VAL A 648 27.51 1.99 -5.29
CA VAL A 648 28.26 1.06 -4.43
C VAL A 648 28.90 1.90 -3.31
N ASN A 649 28.75 1.48 -2.06
CA ASN A 649 29.42 2.12 -0.94
C ASN A 649 30.87 1.64 -0.83
N VAL A 650 31.71 2.05 -1.78
CA VAL A 650 33.15 1.75 -1.77
C VAL A 650 33.80 2.45 -0.57
N VAL A 651 34.16 1.68 0.45
CA VAL A 651 34.95 2.17 1.58
C VAL A 651 36.41 2.28 1.14
N ASN A 652 36.82 3.45 0.67
CA ASN A 652 38.22 3.72 0.35
C ASN A 652 39.05 3.82 1.65
N VAL A 653 39.57 2.69 2.12
CA VAL A 653 40.48 2.64 3.26
C VAL A 653 41.87 3.09 2.83
N VAL A 654 42.33 4.22 3.38
CA VAL A 654 43.66 4.78 3.12
C VAL A 654 44.42 4.96 4.43
N CYS A 655 45.67 4.52 4.43
CA CYS A 655 46.52 4.51 5.60
C CYS A 655 47.43 5.73 5.55
N ILE A 656 47.46 6.50 6.64
CA ILE A 656 48.30 7.68 6.77
C ILE A 656 49.51 7.30 7.61
N GLU A 657 50.69 7.25 6.99
CA GLU A 657 51.95 6.97 7.67
C GLU A 657 52.85 8.20 7.58
N ASN A 658 53.27 8.74 8.72
CA ASN A 658 54.07 9.97 8.82
C ASN A 658 53.47 11.18 8.05
N GLY A 659 52.13 11.26 7.98
CA GLY A 659 51.40 12.31 7.25
C GLY A 659 51.27 12.08 5.74
N VAL A 660 51.81 10.98 5.21
CA VAL A 660 51.71 10.60 3.79
C VAL A 660 50.62 9.54 3.62
N GLN A 661 49.73 9.76 2.66
CA GLN A 661 48.68 8.81 2.30
C GLN A 661 49.25 7.65 1.46
N ARG A 662 49.04 6.42 1.91
CA ARG A 662 49.35 5.18 1.17
C ARG A 662 48.17 4.22 1.16
N ALA A 663 48.24 3.21 0.29
CA ALA A 663 47.34 2.06 0.37
C ALA A 663 47.54 1.33 1.70
N CYS A 664 46.44 0.89 2.32
CA CYS A 664 46.50 -0.02 3.45
C CYS A 664 46.85 -1.43 2.98
N THR A 665 47.75 -2.09 3.69
CA THR A 665 47.98 -3.53 3.58
C THR A 665 46.91 -4.29 4.36
N HIS A 666 46.76 -5.59 4.07
CA HIS A 666 45.85 -6.44 4.84
C HIS A 666 46.18 -6.43 6.35
N ALA A 667 47.46 -6.38 6.71
CA ALA A 667 47.91 -6.27 8.10
C ALA A 667 47.51 -4.95 8.76
N ASP A 668 47.56 -3.82 8.04
CA ASP A 668 47.09 -2.53 8.59
C ASP A 668 45.58 -2.59 8.92
N ILE A 669 44.77 -3.19 8.03
CA ILE A 669 43.32 -3.31 8.23
C ILE A 669 43.02 -4.25 9.41
N VAL A 670 43.68 -5.41 9.49
CA VAL A 670 43.55 -6.35 10.62
C VAL A 670 43.91 -5.71 11.96
N ASN A 671 45.00 -4.95 12.01
CA ASN A 671 45.52 -4.41 13.27
C ASN A 671 44.80 -3.14 13.74
N TYR A 672 44.36 -2.28 12.83
CA TYR A 672 43.87 -0.93 13.16
C TYR A 672 42.39 -0.70 12.83
N ALA A 673 41.78 -1.51 11.96
CA ALA A 673 40.37 -1.41 11.62
C ALA A 673 39.72 -2.77 11.32
N PRO A 674 39.80 -3.78 12.20
CA PRO A 674 39.32 -5.14 11.93
C PRO A 674 37.82 -5.21 11.62
N ALA A 675 37.03 -4.21 12.05
CA ALA A 675 35.62 -4.07 11.67
C ALA A 675 35.40 -3.88 10.16
N LEU A 676 36.42 -3.40 9.42
CA LEU A 676 36.40 -3.22 7.97
C LEU A 676 36.76 -4.49 7.18
N LEU A 677 37.12 -5.60 7.85
CA LEU A 677 37.29 -6.90 7.19
C LEU A 677 35.96 -7.60 6.88
N ASN A 678 34.87 -7.14 7.50
CA ASN A 678 33.52 -7.66 7.37
C ASN A 678 32.58 -6.67 6.62
N ALA A 679 33.16 -5.66 5.97
CA ALA A 679 32.46 -4.56 5.30
C ALA A 679 32.97 -4.39 3.86
#